data_AF-A0A3D1K5R5-F1
#
_entry.id   AF-A0A3D1K5R5-F1
#
_cell.length_a   1.000
_cell.length_b   1.000
_cell.length_c   1.000
_cell.angle_alpha   90.00
_cell.angle_beta   90.00
_cell.angle_gamma   90.00
#
_symmetry.space_group_name_H-M   'P 1'
#
loop_
_entity.id
_entity.type
_entity.pdbx_description
1 polymer ?
#
loop_
_entity_poly.entity_id
_entity_poly.type
_entity_poly.pdbx_seq_one_letter_code
_entity_poly.pdbx_strand_id
1 'polypeptide(L)'
;MKKILVSFLAVVIFSVCASAELKTFPIFENGKLMDGVQLVNGEIVNGEILTAELAAEGWAKPRFEVKGFDIDISRYDLAQIKVKIVAVSDKIEQRPNYADVAVLNSKGEALHIQNFPFRAYDSKDPMFMTRALTQTDKYGSMPKGKSYGGITGLSINTGFKAKLRLKEIKVMIETDFESMYPDDPVADPKWKDGKPGDVYAVSVSDRVFQDELDSPLKKGNTVWKKGKVHIAGARMETVAFQVVLECPIGTDGINNVDVKFDSLVKPTGYLPWEWFSGWTIDNSQCRNLKDPYYFPKRHFQLYKSRYLKIDKQDNFTNAEIVKQAGTIGRSIPDILIPFEAKWGGAPFSIFPGQTQSVWVDVIIPNNAPAGKYEGMVEVTHDGIAVKSVPVELEVYDFDLPEDFSITAFMVVGDLSRYGFKGEEYCRLVETYRRFLRRNNCYMYYGTENSKENTKRILFSSSGAYFTNAAGYEGRNYAKDDPLNFITFYNGKRRPFGGPEPDGDEKSWHEGLKKWKDKYDGNCPNSQLVFYAWDEPSHNFPGGLGEFRKWLNAIGPWVKSFNEKYKADVKIYATTWPDEIKGIPYIDACGARNSADAEEMIKAGKQVWLYNGPMTYLNFVSGMRICGWKAFALKANVWWIWESTAYPAGFDMYSNPCNFLNQYGELGEGDGLLLYPGTDTIVTKRSPGLKGPVPCQRFFNWRQGLIDYEYLALASKKNPELARKIADEIVSGASLGCGLPSESKSLGYPRDNTIYDSARKKLAEIIQK
;
A
#
# COMPACT_ATOMS: atom_id res chain seq x y z
N MET A 1 64.12 -41.48 -19.73
CA MET A 1 64.57 -40.10 -20.03
C MET A 1 63.66 -39.50 -21.09
N LYS A 2 63.36 -38.21 -20.96
CA LYS A 2 62.48 -37.34 -21.78
C LYS A 2 61.00 -37.27 -21.35
N LYS A 3 60.72 -36.13 -20.70
CA LYS A 3 59.43 -35.51 -20.40
C LYS A 3 58.58 -35.42 -21.68
N ILE A 4 57.30 -35.81 -21.60
CA ILE A 4 56.28 -35.41 -22.58
C ILE A 4 55.34 -34.45 -21.85
N LEU A 5 55.29 -33.24 -22.38
CA LEU A 5 54.51 -32.10 -21.92
C LEU A 5 53.02 -32.38 -22.18
N VAL A 6 52.20 -32.26 -21.14
CA VAL A 6 50.74 -32.26 -21.23
C VAL A 6 50.30 -30.87 -21.69
N SER A 7 49.68 -30.78 -22.87
CA SER A 7 48.94 -29.58 -23.28
C SER A 7 47.45 -29.81 -23.05
N PHE A 8 46.94 -29.24 -21.96
CA PHE A 8 45.51 -29.03 -21.70
C PHE A 8 45.00 -27.97 -22.68
N LEU A 9 44.10 -28.35 -23.59
CA LEU A 9 43.30 -27.40 -24.36
C LEU A 9 42.05 -27.07 -23.54
N ALA A 10 42.18 -26.14 -22.59
CA ALA A 10 41.03 -25.50 -21.95
C ALA A 10 40.43 -24.52 -22.96
N VAL A 11 39.26 -24.89 -23.52
CA VAL A 11 38.39 -23.94 -24.23
C VAL A 11 37.80 -23.03 -23.16
N VAL A 12 38.53 -21.97 -22.83
CA VAL A 12 38.00 -20.84 -22.07
C VAL A 12 37.14 -20.03 -23.04
N ILE A 13 35.84 -20.27 -23.03
CA ILE A 13 34.87 -19.32 -23.58
C ILE A 13 34.90 -18.14 -22.61
N PHE A 14 35.75 -17.15 -22.90
CA PHE A 14 35.58 -15.81 -22.37
C PHE A 14 34.30 -15.25 -22.99
N SER A 15 33.16 -15.51 -22.33
CA SER A 15 32.07 -14.53 -22.36
C SER A 15 32.63 -13.27 -21.72
N VAL A 16 32.97 -12.30 -22.56
CA VAL A 16 33.19 -10.93 -22.12
C VAL A 16 31.83 -10.47 -21.60
N CYS A 17 31.60 -10.65 -20.30
CA CYS A 17 30.64 -9.82 -19.59
C CYS A 17 31.16 -8.39 -19.72
N ALA A 18 30.66 -7.65 -20.71
CA ALA A 18 30.75 -6.21 -20.69
C ALA A 18 30.12 -5.77 -19.36
N SER A 19 30.92 -5.17 -18.49
CA SER A 19 30.42 -4.60 -17.24
C SER A 19 29.26 -3.65 -17.55
N ALA A 20 28.15 -3.79 -16.82
CA ALA A 20 27.03 -2.86 -16.83
C ALA A 20 27.53 -1.40 -16.79
N GLU A 21 27.24 -0.62 -17.83
CA GLU A 21 27.81 0.71 -17.99
C GLU A 21 26.80 1.78 -17.59
N LEU A 22 26.73 2.12 -16.30
CA LEU A 22 26.11 3.37 -15.84
C LEU A 22 26.93 4.55 -16.38
N LYS A 23 26.51 5.12 -17.51
CA LYS A 23 27.21 6.24 -18.15
C LYS A 23 26.92 7.51 -17.37
N THR A 24 27.95 8.11 -16.78
CA THR A 24 27.81 9.32 -15.96
C THR A 24 28.36 10.53 -16.70
N PHE A 25 27.54 11.56 -16.83
CA PHE A 25 27.85 12.83 -17.49
C PHE A 25 27.83 13.95 -16.43
N PRO A 26 29.00 14.42 -15.96
CA PRO A 26 29.08 15.53 -15.04
C PRO A 26 28.79 16.84 -15.76
N ILE A 27 27.65 17.45 -15.43
CA ILE A 27 27.27 18.77 -15.96
C ILE A 27 27.97 19.87 -15.16
N PHE A 28 28.05 19.67 -13.85
CA PHE A 28 28.82 20.48 -12.93
C PHE A 28 29.43 19.59 -11.85
N GLU A 29 30.74 19.64 -11.65
CA GLU A 29 31.43 18.91 -10.58
C GLU A 29 32.77 19.58 -10.28
N ASN A 30 33.21 19.57 -9.02
CA ASN A 30 34.49 20.14 -8.60
C ASN A 30 34.71 21.59 -9.07
N GLY A 31 33.64 22.40 -9.07
CA GLY A 31 33.67 23.81 -9.48
C GLY A 31 33.76 24.07 -10.98
N LYS A 32 33.62 23.05 -11.83
CA LYS A 32 33.72 23.17 -13.28
C LYS A 32 32.43 22.74 -13.96
N LEU A 33 32.01 23.51 -14.97
CA LEU A 33 30.93 23.14 -15.88
C LEU A 33 31.47 22.25 -17.00
N MET A 34 30.61 21.38 -17.53
CA MET A 34 30.84 20.71 -18.81
C MET A 34 30.98 21.76 -19.93
N ASP A 35 31.77 21.44 -20.95
CA ASP A 35 32.01 22.34 -22.08
C ASP A 35 30.70 22.73 -22.79
N GLY A 36 30.57 24.01 -23.15
CA GLY A 36 29.39 24.58 -23.82
C GLY A 36 28.22 24.90 -22.89
N VAL A 37 28.27 24.49 -21.62
CA VAL A 37 27.20 24.75 -20.66
C VAL A 37 27.09 26.23 -20.29
N GLN A 38 25.86 26.72 -20.28
CA GLN A 38 25.46 28.05 -19.82
C GLN A 38 24.51 27.92 -18.64
N LEU A 39 24.72 28.78 -17.64
CA LEU A 39 23.82 28.94 -16.50
C LEU A 39 22.83 30.07 -16.78
N VAL A 40 21.56 29.84 -16.48
CA VAL A 40 20.52 30.87 -16.47
C VAL A 40 20.04 31.01 -15.03
N ASN A 41 20.01 32.25 -14.54
CA ASN A 41 19.67 32.56 -13.15
C ASN A 41 20.58 31.84 -12.13
N GLY A 42 21.88 31.77 -12.42
CA GLY A 42 22.89 31.29 -11.50
C GLY A 42 24.30 31.65 -11.95
N GLU A 43 25.25 31.60 -11.03
CA GLU A 43 26.67 31.92 -11.24
C GLU A 43 27.55 30.97 -10.43
N ILE A 44 28.81 30.82 -10.82
CA ILE A 44 29.77 30.01 -10.07
C ILE A 44 30.50 30.89 -9.06
N VAL A 45 30.39 30.57 -7.78
CA VAL A 45 31.07 31.26 -6.67
C VAL A 45 31.77 30.22 -5.81
N ASN A 46 33.07 30.37 -5.60
CA ASN A 46 33.88 29.47 -4.75
C ASN A 46 33.78 27.97 -5.12
N GLY A 47 33.64 27.66 -6.41
CA GLY A 47 33.52 26.27 -6.88
C GLY A 47 32.13 25.65 -6.68
N GLU A 48 31.12 26.46 -6.39
CA GLU A 48 29.71 26.08 -6.29
C GLU A 48 28.86 26.92 -7.24
N ILE A 49 27.73 26.40 -7.70
CA ILE A 49 26.72 27.20 -8.37
C ILE A 49 25.85 27.86 -7.31
N LEU A 50 25.79 29.19 -7.31
CA LEU A 50 24.82 29.98 -6.57
C LEU A 50 23.67 30.38 -7.50
N THR A 51 22.45 29.95 -7.22
CA THR A 51 21.29 30.38 -8.01
C THR A 51 20.84 31.78 -7.61
N ALA A 52 20.19 32.48 -8.54
CA ALA A 52 19.36 33.64 -8.21
C ALA A 52 18.18 33.21 -7.31
N GLU A 53 17.46 34.19 -6.75
CA GLU A 53 16.22 33.91 -6.02
C GLU A 53 15.15 33.40 -7.00
N LEU A 54 14.77 32.12 -6.83
CA LEU A 54 13.83 31.43 -7.72
C LEU A 54 12.37 31.77 -7.39
N ALA A 55 11.46 31.61 -8.36
CA ALA A 55 10.05 31.96 -8.23
C ALA A 55 9.31 31.14 -7.16
N ALA A 56 8.25 31.74 -6.61
CA ALA A 56 7.48 31.14 -5.53
C ALA A 56 6.43 30.11 -5.97
N GLU A 57 5.91 30.18 -7.20
CA GLU A 57 4.80 29.33 -7.64
C GLU A 57 4.91 28.93 -9.12
N GLY A 58 4.77 27.62 -9.39
CA GLY A 58 4.72 27.04 -10.73
C GLY A 58 5.99 27.25 -11.56
N TRP A 59 5.98 26.80 -12.82
CA TRP A 59 7.11 26.96 -13.77
C TRP A 59 7.31 28.41 -14.28
N ALA A 60 6.83 29.40 -13.52
CA ALA A 60 7.03 30.81 -13.78
C ALA A 60 8.51 31.21 -13.62
N LYS A 61 8.93 32.26 -14.33
CA LYS A 61 10.30 32.80 -14.23
C LYS A 61 10.45 33.63 -12.94
N PRO A 62 11.63 33.62 -12.27
CA PRO A 62 12.88 32.96 -12.66
C PRO A 62 13.00 31.50 -12.15
N ARG A 63 13.53 30.63 -13.01
CA ARG A 63 13.97 29.25 -12.69
C ARG A 63 15.46 29.10 -12.98
N PHE A 64 16.15 28.22 -12.27
CA PHE A 64 17.55 27.92 -12.57
C PHE A 64 17.59 26.97 -13.77
N GLU A 65 18.36 27.30 -14.79
CA GLU A 65 18.56 26.42 -15.94
C GLU A 65 20.05 26.18 -16.21
N VAL A 66 20.35 24.98 -16.63
CA VAL A 66 21.63 24.57 -17.19
C VAL A 66 21.35 24.12 -18.62
N LYS A 67 21.97 24.75 -19.61
CA LYS A 67 21.68 24.51 -21.04
C LYS A 67 22.94 24.65 -21.88
N GLY A 68 22.87 24.31 -23.17
CA GLY A 68 24.00 24.51 -24.11
C GLY A 68 24.95 23.31 -24.22
N PHE A 69 24.62 22.21 -23.54
CA PHE A 69 25.24 20.90 -23.76
C PHE A 69 24.33 20.01 -24.61
N ASP A 70 24.86 18.94 -25.16
CA ASP A 70 24.09 17.91 -25.85
C ASP A 70 24.64 16.53 -25.50
N ILE A 71 23.98 15.84 -24.58
CA ILE A 71 24.28 14.42 -24.31
C ILE A 71 23.45 13.62 -25.29
N ASP A 72 24.08 13.18 -26.38
CA ASP A 72 23.43 12.35 -27.39
C ASP A 72 23.02 11.00 -26.79
N ILE A 73 21.75 10.90 -26.37
CA ILE A 73 21.18 9.67 -25.86
C ILE A 73 20.60 8.80 -26.96
N SER A 74 20.59 9.28 -28.21
CA SER A 74 19.92 8.62 -29.34
C SER A 74 20.46 7.23 -29.66
N ARG A 75 21.67 6.96 -29.20
CA ARG A 75 22.47 5.76 -29.45
C ARG A 75 22.32 4.69 -28.37
N TYR A 76 21.61 4.97 -27.28
CA TYR A 76 21.46 4.04 -26.16
C TYR A 76 20.06 3.42 -26.12
N ASP A 77 20.01 2.16 -25.68
CA ASP A 77 18.79 1.55 -25.17
C ASP A 77 18.66 1.96 -23.69
N LEU A 78 17.67 2.80 -23.39
CA LEU A 78 17.58 3.47 -22.10
C LEU A 78 16.79 2.62 -21.10
N ALA A 79 17.48 2.10 -20.08
CA ALA A 79 16.84 1.49 -18.92
C ALA A 79 16.29 2.60 -18.00
N GLN A 80 17.13 3.56 -17.60
CA GLN A 80 16.70 4.76 -16.86
C GLN A 80 17.62 5.95 -17.16
N ILE A 81 17.07 7.17 -17.08
CA ILE A 81 17.88 8.39 -16.99
C ILE A 81 17.80 8.85 -15.54
N LYS A 82 18.91 9.05 -14.85
CA LYS A 82 18.94 9.55 -13.48
C LYS A 82 19.56 10.93 -13.46
N VAL A 83 19.02 11.80 -12.61
CA VAL A 83 19.60 13.11 -12.33
C VAL A 83 20.07 13.11 -10.88
N LYS A 84 21.35 13.44 -10.68
CA LYS A 84 21.93 13.69 -9.36
C LYS A 84 22.20 15.16 -9.22
N ILE A 85 21.64 15.80 -8.19
CA ILE A 85 21.86 17.22 -7.90
C ILE A 85 22.22 17.35 -6.44
N VAL A 86 23.40 17.89 -6.17
CA VAL A 86 23.91 18.00 -4.80
C VAL A 86 23.97 19.45 -4.36
N ALA A 87 23.08 19.83 -3.44
CA ALA A 87 23.12 21.12 -2.77
C ALA A 87 24.16 21.19 -1.63
N VAL A 88 24.76 22.37 -1.46
CA VAL A 88 25.64 22.74 -0.35
C VAL A 88 24.85 23.54 0.67
N SER A 89 24.79 23.03 1.89
CA SER A 89 24.48 23.82 3.08
C SER A 89 24.90 23.00 4.29
N ASP A 90 25.62 23.62 5.21
CA ASP A 90 25.86 23.17 6.59
C ASP A 90 24.56 23.13 7.41
N LYS A 91 23.53 23.85 6.96
CA LYS A 91 22.19 23.93 7.54
C LYS A 91 21.17 23.30 6.60
N ILE A 92 20.84 22.02 6.82
CA ILE A 92 19.89 21.25 6.00
C ILE A 92 18.51 21.92 5.95
N GLU A 93 18.11 22.58 7.03
CA GLU A 93 16.87 23.34 7.19
C GLU A 93 16.72 24.54 6.24
N GLN A 94 17.79 24.98 5.58
CA GLN A 94 17.75 26.07 4.60
C GLN A 94 17.51 25.59 3.16
N ARG A 95 17.56 24.28 2.90
CA ARG A 95 17.27 23.71 1.57
C ARG A 95 15.77 23.63 1.32
N PRO A 96 15.28 23.59 0.07
CA PRO A 96 13.92 23.15 -0.20
C PRO A 96 13.67 21.71 0.26
N ASN A 97 12.46 21.43 0.77
CA ASN A 97 12.00 20.05 0.96
C ASN A 97 11.98 19.32 -0.39
N TYR A 98 11.42 19.99 -1.40
CA TYR A 98 11.20 19.47 -2.73
C TYR A 98 11.47 20.53 -3.80
N ALA A 99 11.92 20.10 -4.97
CA ALA A 99 11.95 20.91 -6.18
C ALA A 99 11.48 20.07 -7.38
N ASP A 100 10.87 20.70 -8.36
CA ASP A 100 10.60 20.06 -9.63
C ASP A 100 11.81 20.26 -10.57
N VAL A 101 12.25 19.18 -11.19
CA VAL A 101 13.35 19.20 -12.18
C VAL A 101 12.76 18.86 -13.54
N ALA A 102 13.13 19.60 -14.58
CA ALA A 102 12.80 19.26 -15.96
C ALA A 102 14.10 18.94 -16.71
N VAL A 103 14.14 17.76 -17.34
CA VAL A 103 15.16 17.39 -18.32
C VAL A 103 14.63 17.73 -19.70
N LEU A 104 15.33 18.62 -20.38
CA LEU A 104 15.00 19.09 -21.71
C LEU A 104 15.73 18.22 -22.73
N ASN A 105 15.03 17.86 -23.80
CA ASN A 105 15.63 17.11 -24.90
C ASN A 105 15.70 17.91 -26.21
N SER A 106 16.48 17.41 -27.17
CA SER A 106 16.69 18.06 -28.47
C SER A 106 15.44 18.08 -29.35
N LYS A 107 14.36 17.39 -28.96
CA LYS A 107 13.04 17.45 -29.61
C LYS A 107 12.10 18.49 -29.02
N GLY A 108 12.56 19.25 -28.02
CA GLY A 108 11.76 20.30 -27.38
C GLY A 108 10.79 19.77 -26.32
N GLU A 109 10.93 18.52 -25.89
CA GLU A 109 10.13 17.93 -24.82
C GLU A 109 10.81 18.17 -23.46
N ALA A 110 9.99 18.33 -22.41
CA ALA A 110 10.44 18.43 -21.03
C ALA A 110 9.97 17.20 -20.24
N LEU A 111 10.92 16.42 -19.74
CA LEU A 111 10.67 15.28 -18.87
C LEU A 111 10.77 15.75 -17.41
N HIS A 112 9.67 15.66 -16.66
CA HIS A 112 9.57 16.23 -15.33
C HIS A 112 9.83 15.19 -14.22
N ILE A 113 10.76 15.50 -13.32
CA ILE A 113 10.91 14.90 -12.00
C ILE A 113 10.21 15.80 -11.00
N GLN A 114 9.03 15.40 -10.53
CA GLN A 114 8.29 16.18 -9.53
C GLN A 114 8.68 15.81 -8.11
N ASN A 115 8.80 16.75 -7.19
CA ASN A 115 9.17 16.50 -5.79
C ASN A 115 10.59 15.91 -5.60
N PHE A 116 11.60 16.39 -6.33
CA PHE A 116 13.00 16.03 -6.12
C PHE A 116 13.45 16.39 -4.68
N PRO A 117 13.96 15.44 -3.88
CA PRO A 117 14.01 15.61 -2.43
C PRO A 117 15.39 16.14 -1.94
N PHE A 118 15.54 17.46 -1.88
CA PHE A 118 16.82 18.15 -1.58
C PHE A 118 17.30 18.04 -0.13
N ARG A 119 16.42 17.65 0.80
CA ARG A 119 16.73 17.46 2.23
C ARG A 119 16.96 16.00 2.62
N ALA A 120 16.82 15.07 1.67
CA ALA A 120 16.45 13.70 2.01
C ALA A 120 17.57 12.68 2.17
N TYR A 121 18.84 13.02 2.39
CA TYR A 121 19.85 11.96 2.51
C TYR A 121 21.14 12.43 3.23
N ASP A 122 22.03 11.50 3.54
CA ASP A 122 23.43 11.76 3.93
C ASP A 122 24.32 11.85 2.68
N SER A 123 25.18 12.87 2.64
CA SER A 123 26.18 13.12 1.59
C SER A 123 27.18 11.99 1.30
N LYS A 124 27.23 10.95 2.14
CA LYS A 124 28.09 9.78 1.98
C LYS A 124 27.49 8.67 1.10
N ASP A 125 26.20 8.73 0.77
CA ASP A 125 25.56 7.75 -0.12
C ASP A 125 25.98 7.98 -1.59
N PRO A 126 26.43 6.97 -2.35
CA PRO A 126 26.77 7.13 -3.76
C PRO A 126 25.59 7.59 -4.64
N MET A 127 24.35 7.27 -4.26
CA MET A 127 23.09 7.70 -4.89
C MET A 127 22.44 8.90 -4.20
N PHE A 128 23.19 9.58 -3.32
CA PHE A 128 22.77 10.80 -2.64
C PHE A 128 22.13 11.82 -3.60
N MET A 129 20.89 12.23 -3.29
CA MET A 129 20.11 13.16 -4.11
C MET A 129 20.07 12.76 -5.59
N THR A 130 19.73 11.51 -5.86
CA THR A 130 19.49 10.98 -7.21
C THR A 130 18.02 10.67 -7.42
N ARG A 131 17.49 10.99 -8.60
CA ARG A 131 16.16 10.51 -9.00
C ARG A 131 16.12 10.09 -10.46
N ALA A 132 15.41 9.01 -10.73
CA ALA A 132 15.20 8.48 -12.07
C ALA A 132 14.07 9.20 -12.81
N LEU A 133 14.26 9.34 -14.12
CA LEU A 133 13.36 9.79 -15.16
C LEU A 133 13.13 8.61 -16.10
N THR A 134 11.85 8.39 -16.41
CA THR A 134 11.33 7.38 -17.35
C THR A 134 11.62 5.93 -16.88
N GLN A 135 10.73 4.97 -17.08
CA GLN A 135 10.24 4.55 -18.39
C GLN A 135 8.74 4.77 -18.59
N THR A 136 8.38 5.47 -19.68
CA THR A 136 7.46 4.97 -20.71
C THR A 136 7.23 6.11 -21.71
N ASP A 137 7.55 5.87 -22.99
CA ASP A 137 6.62 6.34 -24.01
C ASP A 137 5.26 5.72 -23.68
N LYS A 138 4.14 6.37 -23.99
CA LYS A 138 2.84 6.05 -23.38
C LYS A 138 2.34 4.58 -23.48
N TYR A 139 3.07 3.58 -24.01
CA TYR A 139 2.57 2.22 -24.25
C TYR A 139 3.58 1.07 -24.07
N GLY A 140 4.59 1.21 -23.21
CA GLY A 140 5.40 0.05 -22.79
C GLY A 140 6.39 -0.45 -23.85
N SER A 141 6.77 0.39 -24.82
CA SER A 141 8.03 0.19 -25.54
C SER A 141 9.16 0.80 -24.73
N MET A 142 10.30 0.11 -24.64
CA MET A 142 11.52 0.75 -24.16
C MET A 142 11.78 1.94 -25.08
N PRO A 143 11.79 3.18 -24.58
CA PRO A 143 12.07 4.30 -25.44
C PRO A 143 13.54 4.17 -25.83
N LYS A 144 13.79 3.70 -27.06
CA LYS A 144 15.10 3.83 -27.68
C LYS A 144 15.49 5.28 -27.53
N GLY A 145 16.70 5.59 -27.10
CA GLY A 145 17.06 6.98 -26.86
C GLY A 145 16.86 7.86 -28.11
N LYS A 146 16.82 7.25 -29.31
CA LYS A 146 16.39 7.88 -30.57
C LYS A 146 15.03 8.61 -30.46
N SER A 147 14.13 8.15 -29.62
CA SER A 147 12.84 8.77 -29.34
C SER A 147 12.97 10.10 -28.59
N TYR A 148 14.04 10.31 -27.82
CA TYR A 148 14.29 11.56 -27.09
C TYR A 148 15.38 12.45 -27.73
N GLY A 149 16.23 11.90 -28.59
CA GLY A 149 17.33 12.65 -29.20
C GLY A 149 18.48 12.82 -28.23
N GLY A 150 18.85 14.05 -27.88
CA GLY A 150 19.90 14.35 -26.92
C GLY A 150 19.37 15.15 -25.72
N ILE A 151 20.00 15.04 -24.56
CA ILE A 151 19.66 15.87 -23.40
C ILE A 151 20.37 17.21 -23.56
N THR A 152 19.57 18.27 -23.65
CA THR A 152 20.06 19.60 -24.00
C THR A 152 19.99 20.61 -22.85
N GLY A 153 19.31 20.24 -21.77
CA GLY A 153 19.22 21.09 -20.61
C GLY A 153 18.56 20.45 -19.40
N LEU A 154 18.74 21.11 -18.27
CA LEU A 154 18.16 20.82 -16.98
C LEU A 154 17.59 22.11 -16.41
N SER A 155 16.35 22.09 -15.91
CA SER A 155 15.75 23.24 -15.22
C SER A 155 15.30 22.81 -13.82
N ILE A 156 15.59 23.63 -12.82
CA ILE A 156 15.20 23.41 -11.42
C ILE A 156 14.22 24.49 -10.98
N ASN A 157 13.14 24.07 -10.35
CA ASN A 157 12.12 24.93 -9.78
C ASN A 157 11.77 24.52 -8.36
N THR A 158 11.89 25.43 -7.40
CA THR A 158 11.70 25.12 -5.98
C THR A 158 10.26 25.25 -5.51
N GLY A 159 9.37 25.90 -6.29
CA GLY A 159 7.97 26.10 -5.90
C GLY A 159 7.77 26.92 -4.63
N PHE A 160 8.79 27.69 -4.22
CA PHE A 160 8.79 28.75 -3.22
C PHE A 160 10.09 29.57 -3.40
N LYS A 161 10.16 30.79 -2.88
CA LYS A 161 11.37 31.64 -2.99
C LYS A 161 12.55 31.01 -2.28
N ALA A 162 13.58 30.63 -3.05
CA ALA A 162 14.79 30.01 -2.53
C ALA A 162 16.01 30.41 -3.35
N LYS A 163 17.17 30.43 -2.71
CA LYS A 163 18.48 30.38 -3.36
C LYS A 163 19.11 29.03 -3.06
N LEU A 164 19.62 28.37 -4.09
CA LEU A 164 20.33 27.11 -3.96
C LEU A 164 21.82 27.35 -4.14
N ARG A 165 22.62 26.63 -3.35
CA ARG A 165 24.04 26.44 -3.59
C ARG A 165 24.21 25.00 -4.03
N LEU A 166 24.81 24.74 -5.18
CA LEU A 166 24.97 23.40 -5.74
C LEU A 166 26.46 23.10 -5.94
N LYS A 167 26.93 21.92 -5.51
CA LYS A 167 28.31 21.45 -5.73
C LYS A 167 28.46 20.42 -6.85
N GLU A 168 27.36 19.77 -7.22
CA GLU A 168 27.39 18.69 -8.21
C GLU A 168 26.06 18.62 -8.95
N ILE A 169 26.10 18.47 -10.27
CA ILE A 169 24.97 18.12 -11.13
C ILE A 169 25.48 17.06 -12.11
N LYS A 170 24.86 15.88 -12.09
CA LYS A 170 25.16 14.77 -13.01
C LYS A 170 23.89 14.28 -13.68
N VAL A 171 24.02 13.93 -14.95
CA VAL A 171 23.07 13.08 -15.66
C VAL A 171 23.70 11.70 -15.75
N MET A 172 22.97 10.67 -15.38
CA MET A 172 23.43 9.29 -15.45
C MET A 172 22.47 8.51 -16.35
N ILE A 173 23.01 7.71 -17.26
CA ILE A 173 22.24 6.88 -18.18
C ILE A 173 22.50 5.43 -17.82
N GLU A 174 21.46 4.75 -17.38
CA GLU A 174 21.47 3.31 -17.18
C GLU A 174 20.97 2.64 -18.46
N THR A 175 21.75 1.68 -18.96
CA THR A 175 21.44 0.94 -20.19
C THR A 175 21.21 -0.55 -19.94
N ASP A 176 21.54 -1.06 -18.74
CA ASP A 176 21.41 -2.47 -18.42
C ASP A 176 20.12 -2.76 -17.61
N PHE A 177 19.02 -2.99 -18.33
CA PHE A 177 17.73 -3.35 -17.72
C PHE A 177 17.79 -4.63 -16.89
N GLU A 178 18.58 -5.63 -17.30
CA GLU A 178 18.63 -6.93 -16.61
C GLU A 178 19.31 -6.81 -15.24
N SER A 179 20.36 -5.99 -15.13
CA SER A 179 21.01 -5.70 -13.85
C SER A 179 20.11 -4.98 -12.85
N MET A 180 19.17 -4.15 -13.36
CA MET A 180 18.26 -3.37 -12.52
C MET A 180 17.18 -4.22 -11.87
N TYR A 181 16.76 -5.27 -12.55
CA TYR A 181 15.72 -6.18 -12.10
C TYR A 181 16.26 -7.61 -12.20
N PRO A 182 17.10 -8.07 -11.25
CA PRO A 182 17.68 -9.42 -11.32
C PRO A 182 16.56 -10.45 -11.45
N ASP A 183 16.80 -11.57 -12.13
CA ASP A 183 15.81 -12.65 -12.24
C ASP A 183 15.50 -13.27 -10.87
N ASP A 184 14.27 -13.77 -10.73
CA ASP A 184 13.98 -14.70 -9.65
C ASP A 184 14.81 -15.98 -9.84
N PRO A 185 15.20 -16.67 -8.75
CA PRO A 185 15.82 -17.97 -8.86
C PRO A 185 14.97 -18.89 -9.75
N VAL A 186 15.62 -19.52 -10.73
CA VAL A 186 14.98 -20.47 -11.63
C VAL A 186 15.05 -21.85 -10.98
N ALA A 187 13.92 -22.51 -10.84
CA ALA A 187 13.87 -23.87 -10.31
C ALA A 187 14.58 -24.83 -11.27
N ASP A 188 15.34 -25.79 -10.74
CA ASP A 188 16.01 -26.77 -11.58
C ASP A 188 14.96 -27.72 -12.19
N PRO A 189 14.80 -27.78 -13.52
CA PRO A 189 13.85 -28.69 -14.16
C PRO A 189 14.22 -30.17 -13.96
N LYS A 190 15.43 -30.47 -13.44
CA LYS A 190 15.86 -31.83 -13.12
C LYS A 190 15.40 -32.32 -11.77
N TRP A 191 14.85 -31.46 -10.91
CA TRP A 191 14.27 -31.90 -9.65
C TRP A 191 13.10 -32.83 -9.92
N LYS A 192 13.25 -34.10 -9.54
CA LYS A 192 12.28 -35.18 -9.79
C LYS A 192 11.89 -35.94 -8.53
N ASP A 193 12.74 -35.89 -7.51
CA ASP A 193 12.55 -36.65 -6.27
C ASP A 193 12.26 -35.74 -5.06
N GLY A 194 11.95 -34.46 -5.31
CA GLY A 194 11.58 -33.49 -4.28
C GLY A 194 10.31 -33.91 -3.55
N LYS A 195 10.37 -34.02 -2.22
CA LYS A 195 9.21 -34.35 -1.38
C LYS A 195 8.95 -33.22 -0.39
N PRO A 196 7.69 -32.79 -0.21
CA PRO A 196 7.35 -31.88 0.87
C PRO A 196 7.80 -32.47 2.21
N GLY A 197 8.42 -31.63 3.03
CA GLY A 197 8.69 -31.92 4.43
C GLY A 197 7.41 -31.78 5.26
N ASP A 198 7.46 -30.99 6.33
CA ASP A 198 6.26 -30.70 7.10
C ASP A 198 5.27 -29.84 6.29
N VAL A 199 3.99 -30.12 6.52
CA VAL A 199 2.86 -29.32 6.05
C VAL A 199 1.95 -29.08 7.23
N TYR A 200 1.76 -27.81 7.58
CA TYR A 200 0.99 -27.37 8.74
C TYR A 200 0.30 -26.05 8.45
N ALA A 201 -0.62 -25.66 9.33
CA ALA A 201 -1.27 -24.36 9.24
C ALA A 201 -0.78 -23.38 10.30
N VAL A 202 -0.84 -22.10 9.99
CA VAL A 202 -0.64 -21.00 10.94
C VAL A 202 -1.73 -19.96 10.74
N SER A 203 -1.94 -19.10 11.72
CA SER A 203 -2.99 -18.10 11.62
C SER A 203 -2.61 -16.95 10.67
N VAL A 204 -3.56 -16.06 10.42
CA VAL A 204 -3.42 -14.86 9.58
C VAL A 204 -2.48 -13.79 10.14
N SER A 205 -2.22 -13.82 11.45
CA SER A 205 -1.36 -12.84 12.14
C SER A 205 -0.01 -13.43 12.54
N ASP A 206 0.17 -14.75 12.38
CA ASP A 206 1.46 -15.42 12.55
C ASP A 206 2.29 -15.32 11.27
N ARG A 207 3.62 -15.34 11.44
CA ARG A 207 4.58 -15.31 10.33
C ARG A 207 5.56 -16.48 10.46
N VAL A 208 5.87 -17.09 9.32
CA VAL A 208 6.97 -18.05 9.15
C VAL A 208 7.91 -17.49 8.09
N PHE A 209 9.18 -17.29 8.43
CA PHE A 209 10.17 -16.79 7.47
C PHE A 209 10.51 -17.85 6.41
N GLN A 210 11.02 -17.42 5.25
CA GLN A 210 11.31 -18.34 4.15
C GLN A 210 12.35 -19.41 4.51
N ASP A 211 13.27 -19.10 5.42
CA ASP A 211 14.36 -19.97 5.90
C ASP A 211 14.01 -20.74 7.18
N GLU A 212 12.76 -20.66 7.67
CA GLU A 212 12.36 -21.21 8.97
C GLU A 212 11.71 -22.61 8.86
N LEU A 213 12.53 -23.65 8.66
CA LEU A 213 12.07 -25.05 8.60
C LEU A 213 11.74 -25.70 9.97
N ASP A 214 12.05 -25.03 11.07
CA ASP A 214 11.75 -25.54 12.43
C ASP A 214 10.92 -24.54 13.24
N SER A 215 9.87 -24.03 12.61
CA SER A 215 8.96 -23.11 13.29
C SER A 215 8.29 -23.79 14.48
N PRO A 216 8.26 -23.18 15.69
CA PRO A 216 7.53 -23.75 16.82
C PRO A 216 6.03 -23.89 16.55
N LEU A 217 5.48 -23.10 15.61
CA LEU A 217 4.07 -23.10 15.22
C LEU A 217 3.61 -24.44 14.61
N LYS A 218 4.53 -25.26 14.08
CA LYS A 218 4.19 -26.57 13.50
C LYS A 218 3.76 -27.61 14.52
N LYS A 219 4.16 -27.43 15.80
CA LYS A 219 3.73 -28.28 16.93
C LYS A 219 2.29 -27.99 17.34
N GLY A 220 1.82 -26.77 17.11
CA GLY A 220 0.46 -26.34 17.38
C GLY A 220 0.36 -24.82 17.58
N ASN A 221 -0.79 -24.27 17.23
CA ASN A 221 -1.13 -22.85 17.42
C ASN A 221 -2.67 -22.70 17.51
N THR A 222 -3.21 -21.49 17.37
CA THR A 222 -4.66 -21.30 17.53
C THR A 222 -5.49 -22.01 16.46
N VAL A 223 -4.97 -22.08 15.23
CA VAL A 223 -5.63 -22.73 14.08
C VAL A 223 -5.14 -24.15 13.82
N TRP A 224 -3.93 -24.54 14.25
CA TRP A 224 -3.35 -25.85 13.99
C TRP A 224 -3.28 -26.71 15.25
N LYS A 225 -4.03 -27.82 15.27
CA LYS A 225 -4.06 -28.73 16.41
C LYS A 225 -4.12 -30.17 15.92
N LYS A 226 -3.19 -31.01 16.38
CA LYS A 226 -3.17 -32.45 16.10
C LYS A 226 -3.29 -32.80 14.60
N GLY A 227 -2.64 -32.03 13.73
CA GLY A 227 -2.67 -32.26 12.28
C GLY A 227 -3.94 -31.77 11.56
N LYS A 228 -4.82 -31.02 12.24
CA LYS A 228 -6.08 -30.48 11.70
C LYS A 228 -6.12 -28.96 11.84
N VAL A 229 -6.69 -28.30 10.83
CA VAL A 229 -7.03 -26.88 10.86
C VAL A 229 -8.37 -26.70 11.57
N HIS A 230 -8.42 -25.81 12.54
CA HIS A 230 -9.62 -25.41 13.26
C HIS A 230 -9.84 -23.91 13.12
N ILE A 231 -10.93 -23.55 12.45
CA ILE A 231 -11.33 -22.16 12.25
C ILE A 231 -12.80 -22.00 12.60
N ALA A 232 -13.21 -20.77 12.90
CA ALA A 232 -14.60 -20.45 13.23
C ALA A 232 -14.94 -19.04 12.77
N GLY A 233 -16.19 -18.80 12.37
CA GLY A 233 -16.63 -17.49 11.92
C GLY A 233 -18.14 -17.37 11.79
N ALA A 234 -18.59 -16.12 11.68
CA ALA A 234 -19.98 -15.77 11.48
C ALA A 234 -20.34 -15.83 9.99
N ARG A 235 -21.64 -15.86 9.69
CA ARG A 235 -22.10 -15.66 8.31
C ARG A 235 -21.69 -14.26 7.82
N MET A 236 -21.41 -14.16 6.52
CA MET A 236 -20.88 -12.95 5.86
C MET A 236 -19.46 -12.55 6.29
N GLU A 237 -18.75 -13.43 6.99
CA GLU A 237 -17.34 -13.26 7.35
C GLU A 237 -16.41 -13.90 6.32
N THR A 238 -15.25 -13.29 6.10
CA THR A 238 -14.08 -13.97 5.52
C THR A 238 -13.18 -14.50 6.64
N VAL A 239 -13.23 -15.80 6.87
CA VAL A 239 -12.32 -16.53 7.75
C VAL A 239 -11.09 -16.93 6.95
N ALA A 240 -9.90 -16.87 7.53
CA ALA A 240 -8.68 -17.17 6.80
C ALA A 240 -7.62 -17.85 7.66
N PHE A 241 -6.69 -18.52 7.00
CA PHE A 241 -5.50 -19.14 7.60
C PHE A 241 -4.40 -19.27 6.54
N GLN A 242 -3.21 -19.66 6.96
CA GLN A 242 -2.09 -19.96 6.07
C GLN A 242 -1.75 -21.44 6.16
N VAL A 243 -1.41 -22.06 5.03
CA VAL A 243 -0.78 -23.37 4.95
C VAL A 243 0.70 -23.17 4.63
N VAL A 244 1.58 -23.71 5.45
CA VAL A 244 3.03 -23.64 5.28
C VAL A 244 3.51 -24.98 4.73
N LEU A 245 4.24 -24.91 3.62
CA LEU A 245 4.84 -26.05 2.94
C LEU A 245 6.36 -25.96 3.09
N GLU A 246 7.00 -27.01 3.59
CA GLU A 246 8.46 -27.06 3.75
C GLU A 246 9.12 -27.90 2.65
N CYS A 247 10.29 -27.47 2.16
CA CYS A 247 11.19 -28.29 1.37
C CYS A 247 12.49 -28.50 2.17
N PRO A 248 12.81 -29.73 2.60
CA PRO A 248 13.97 -30.01 3.43
C PRO A 248 15.31 -29.59 2.80
N ILE A 249 16.32 -29.38 3.63
CA ILE A 249 17.70 -29.19 3.17
C ILE A 249 18.25 -30.52 2.65
N GLY A 250 19.04 -30.47 1.57
CA GLY A 250 19.74 -31.64 1.04
C GLY A 250 18.87 -32.55 0.17
N THR A 251 17.64 -32.14 -0.17
CA THR A 251 16.79 -32.80 -1.17
C THR A 251 16.75 -32.00 -2.46
N ASP A 252 16.22 -32.61 -3.51
CA ASP A 252 15.70 -31.87 -4.67
C ASP A 252 14.63 -30.86 -4.21
N GLY A 253 14.49 -29.76 -4.96
CA GLY A 253 13.35 -28.86 -4.79
C GLY A 253 12.07 -29.50 -5.32
N ILE A 254 10.93 -28.86 -5.07
CA ILE A 254 9.62 -29.40 -5.46
C ILE A 254 9.05 -28.50 -6.54
N ASN A 255 8.92 -29.03 -7.76
CA ASN A 255 8.36 -28.30 -8.90
C ASN A 255 6.83 -28.48 -8.99
N ASN A 256 6.16 -27.60 -9.73
CA ASN A 256 4.73 -27.74 -10.06
C ASN A 256 3.82 -28.06 -8.85
N VAL A 257 4.11 -27.43 -7.71
CA VAL A 257 3.29 -27.53 -6.50
C VAL A 257 2.00 -26.75 -6.72
N ASP A 258 0.88 -27.37 -6.41
CA ASP A 258 -0.42 -26.73 -6.38
C ASP A 258 -1.14 -27.08 -5.08
N VAL A 259 -2.04 -26.20 -4.63
CA VAL A 259 -2.83 -26.38 -3.42
C VAL A 259 -4.31 -26.17 -3.74
N LYS A 260 -5.13 -27.15 -3.41
CA LYS A 260 -6.56 -27.13 -3.68
C LYS A 260 -7.35 -27.14 -2.39
N PHE A 261 -8.28 -26.20 -2.27
CA PHE A 261 -9.30 -26.19 -1.22
C PHE A 261 -10.54 -25.46 -1.76
N ASP A 262 -11.55 -26.22 -2.17
CA ASP A 262 -12.67 -25.71 -2.96
C ASP A 262 -14.05 -26.01 -2.37
N SER A 263 -14.12 -26.77 -1.28
CA SER A 263 -15.37 -27.16 -0.65
C SER A 263 -15.24 -27.46 0.84
N LEU A 264 -16.31 -27.15 1.56
CA LEU A 264 -16.57 -27.50 2.96
C LEU A 264 -17.99 -28.06 3.03
N VAL A 265 -18.16 -29.22 3.65
CA VAL A 265 -19.45 -29.93 3.72
C VAL A 265 -19.92 -29.99 5.16
N LYS A 266 -21.18 -29.63 5.41
CA LYS A 266 -21.82 -29.88 6.71
C LYS A 266 -22.32 -31.32 6.75
N PRO A 267 -21.79 -32.19 7.63
CA PRO A 267 -22.28 -33.56 7.75
C PRO A 267 -23.75 -33.58 8.19
N THR A 268 -24.58 -34.41 7.56
CA THR A 268 -26.01 -34.53 7.86
C THR A 268 -26.33 -35.53 8.97
N GLY A 269 -25.34 -36.30 9.45
CA GLY A 269 -25.54 -37.32 10.47
C GLY A 269 -26.35 -38.51 9.95
N TYR A 270 -25.65 -39.56 9.47
CA TYR A 270 -26.13 -40.90 9.13
C TYR A 270 -27.23 -41.06 8.06
N LEU A 271 -26.86 -41.57 6.88
CA LEU A 271 -27.35 -42.85 6.33
C LEU A 271 -26.29 -43.47 5.37
N PRO A 272 -25.92 -44.77 5.49
CA PRO A 272 -24.83 -45.41 4.73
C PRO A 272 -25.04 -45.54 3.20
N TRP A 273 -26.19 -45.12 2.68
CA TRP A 273 -26.55 -45.22 1.26
C TRP A 273 -27.00 -43.88 0.65
N GLU A 274 -27.01 -42.79 1.42
CA GLU A 274 -27.28 -41.45 0.90
C GLU A 274 -25.97 -40.72 0.61
N TRP A 275 -25.57 -40.74 -0.66
CA TRP A 275 -24.43 -39.97 -1.14
C TRP A 275 -24.83 -38.47 -1.17
N PHE A 276 -24.25 -37.68 -0.27
CA PHE A 276 -24.12 -36.21 -0.32
C PHE A 276 -25.39 -35.34 -0.41
N SER A 277 -26.27 -35.38 0.60
CA SER A 277 -27.34 -34.36 0.78
C SER A 277 -26.98 -33.26 1.81
N GLY A 278 -25.69 -33.12 2.16
CA GLY A 278 -25.22 -32.09 3.09
C GLY A 278 -25.10 -30.71 2.43
N TRP A 279 -25.37 -29.66 3.21
CA TRP A 279 -25.22 -28.28 2.75
C TRP A 279 -23.71 -27.98 2.56
N THR A 280 -23.34 -27.36 1.43
CA THR A 280 -21.94 -27.11 1.06
C THR A 280 -21.62 -25.62 0.97
N ILE A 281 -20.42 -25.25 1.42
CA ILE A 281 -19.75 -24.01 1.01
C ILE A 281 -18.79 -24.44 -0.09
N ASP A 282 -18.97 -23.97 -1.32
CA ASP A 282 -18.08 -24.28 -2.44
C ASP A 282 -18.13 -23.18 -3.49
N ASN A 283 -17.23 -23.26 -4.46
CA ASN A 283 -17.15 -22.33 -5.58
C ASN A 283 -17.97 -22.74 -6.81
N SER A 284 -18.80 -23.80 -6.74
CA SER A 284 -19.47 -24.40 -7.92
C SER A 284 -20.42 -23.45 -8.65
N GLN A 285 -20.99 -22.48 -7.93
CA GLN A 285 -21.92 -21.49 -8.47
C GLN A 285 -21.22 -20.22 -8.99
N CYS A 286 -19.89 -20.11 -8.81
CA CYS A 286 -19.12 -18.99 -9.32
C CYS A 286 -19.01 -19.07 -10.85
N ARG A 287 -19.51 -18.05 -11.55
CA ARG A 287 -19.53 -18.04 -13.03
C ARG A 287 -18.18 -17.76 -13.67
N ASN A 288 -17.19 -17.26 -12.92
CA ASN A 288 -15.88 -16.93 -13.45
C ASN A 288 -14.76 -17.11 -12.41
N LEU A 289 -14.33 -18.35 -12.23
CA LEU A 289 -13.25 -18.68 -11.29
C LEU A 289 -11.86 -18.20 -11.75
N LYS A 290 -11.65 -17.97 -13.05
CA LYS A 290 -10.36 -17.50 -13.58
C LYS A 290 -10.07 -16.02 -13.30
N ASP A 291 -11.10 -15.25 -12.98
CA ASP A 291 -10.96 -13.84 -12.60
C ASP A 291 -11.11 -13.69 -11.08
N PRO A 292 -10.01 -13.49 -10.32
CA PRO A 292 -10.06 -13.38 -8.86
C PRO A 292 -10.86 -12.17 -8.36
N TYR A 293 -11.23 -11.24 -9.24
CA TYR A 293 -12.04 -10.07 -8.91
C TYR A 293 -13.53 -10.23 -9.25
N TYR A 294 -13.93 -11.41 -9.72
CA TYR A 294 -15.33 -11.79 -9.84
C TYR A 294 -15.78 -12.44 -8.53
N PHE A 295 -16.52 -11.68 -7.72
CA PHE A 295 -16.92 -12.08 -6.36
C PHE A 295 -18.24 -12.87 -6.24
N PRO A 296 -19.23 -12.76 -7.16
CA PRO A 296 -20.47 -13.48 -7.02
C PRO A 296 -20.26 -15.00 -6.91
N LYS A 297 -20.76 -15.57 -5.82
CA LYS A 297 -20.64 -16.98 -5.45
C LYS A 297 -19.21 -17.51 -5.35
N ARG A 298 -18.24 -16.63 -5.13
CA ARG A 298 -16.86 -16.99 -4.78
C ARG A 298 -16.73 -17.07 -3.27
N HIS A 299 -16.60 -18.29 -2.77
CA HIS A 299 -16.47 -18.65 -1.36
C HIS A 299 -15.05 -19.06 -0.96
N PHE A 300 -14.20 -19.43 -1.91
CA PHE A 300 -12.79 -19.73 -1.65
C PHE A 300 -11.89 -18.91 -2.56
N GLN A 301 -10.79 -18.40 -2.01
CA GLN A 301 -9.72 -17.75 -2.75
C GLN A 301 -8.37 -18.11 -2.11
N LEU A 302 -7.43 -18.56 -2.94
CA LEU A 302 -6.08 -18.93 -2.50
C LEU A 302 -5.06 -17.95 -3.07
N TYR A 303 -4.02 -17.69 -2.29
CA TYR A 303 -2.91 -16.82 -2.66
C TYR A 303 -1.58 -17.47 -2.30
N LYS A 304 -0.59 -17.36 -3.17
CA LYS A 304 0.79 -17.71 -2.87
C LYS A 304 1.44 -16.52 -2.19
N SER A 305 2.01 -16.73 -1.00
CA SER A 305 2.82 -15.70 -0.35
C SER A 305 4.13 -15.52 -1.12
N ARG A 306 4.38 -14.33 -1.66
CA ARG A 306 5.68 -13.93 -2.17
C ARG A 306 6.48 -13.34 -1.02
N TYR A 307 7.71 -13.84 -0.91
CA TYR A 307 8.63 -13.43 0.14
C TYR A 307 9.48 -12.23 -0.30
N LEU A 308 9.62 -11.24 0.58
CA LEU A 308 10.45 -10.06 0.39
C LEU A 308 11.61 -10.08 1.37
N LYS A 309 12.83 -9.87 0.84
CA LYS A 309 14.03 -9.79 1.67
C LYS A 309 14.15 -8.42 2.30
N ILE A 310 14.26 -8.39 3.63
CA ILE A 310 14.47 -7.16 4.39
C ILE A 310 15.96 -6.98 4.63
N ASP A 311 16.61 -6.08 3.90
CA ASP A 311 18.07 -5.92 3.97
C ASP A 311 18.52 -4.80 4.94
N LYS A 312 17.65 -3.84 5.24
CA LYS A 312 18.00 -2.67 6.04
C LYS A 312 16.87 -2.33 7.01
N GLN A 313 17.23 -1.57 8.04
CA GLN A 313 16.25 -1.01 8.97
C GLN A 313 15.60 0.23 8.37
N ASP A 314 14.27 0.34 8.45
CA ASP A 314 13.54 1.54 8.09
C ASP A 314 13.64 2.64 9.18
N ASN A 315 13.41 3.89 8.79
CA ASN A 315 13.51 5.06 9.68
C ASN A 315 12.27 5.27 10.58
N PHE A 316 11.15 4.65 10.24
CA PHE A 316 9.87 4.90 10.90
C PHE A 316 9.62 3.96 12.08
N THR A 317 10.20 2.76 12.05
CA THR A 317 10.11 1.74 13.11
C THR A 317 11.22 1.92 14.15
N ASN A 318 10.88 1.72 15.42
CA ASN A 318 11.86 1.69 16.51
C ASN A 318 12.85 0.51 16.33
N ALA A 319 14.16 0.77 16.45
CA ALA A 319 15.20 -0.24 16.26
C ALA A 319 15.05 -1.48 17.15
N GLU A 320 14.61 -1.31 18.40
CA GLU A 320 14.40 -2.43 19.33
C GLU A 320 13.21 -3.30 18.88
N ILE A 321 12.19 -2.70 18.27
CA ILE A 321 11.07 -3.44 17.67
C ILE A 321 11.56 -4.29 16.50
N VAL A 322 12.37 -3.71 15.60
CA VAL A 322 12.94 -4.42 14.45
C VAL A 322 13.81 -5.59 14.91
N LYS A 323 14.65 -5.37 15.92
CA LYS A 323 15.48 -6.41 16.54
C LYS A 323 14.63 -7.55 17.10
N GLN A 324 13.55 -7.25 17.81
CA GLN A 324 12.62 -8.26 18.33
C GLN A 324 11.88 -9.01 17.22
N ALA A 325 11.58 -8.33 16.11
CA ALA A 325 10.93 -8.95 14.95
C ALA A 325 11.86 -9.92 14.22
N GLY A 326 13.18 -9.71 14.29
CA GLY A 326 14.19 -10.56 13.66
C GLY A 326 14.12 -10.55 12.13
N THR A 327 13.65 -9.45 11.54
CA THR A 327 13.38 -9.33 10.09
C THR A 327 14.62 -9.06 9.26
N ILE A 328 15.58 -8.31 9.78
CA ILE A 328 16.80 -7.92 9.03
C ILE A 328 17.59 -9.14 8.57
N GLY A 329 17.93 -9.17 7.29
CA GLY A 329 18.66 -10.23 6.61
C GLY A 329 17.79 -11.42 6.17
N ARG A 330 16.48 -11.42 6.50
CA ARG A 330 15.57 -12.54 6.25
C ARG A 330 14.48 -12.17 5.24
N SER A 331 13.90 -13.20 4.65
CA SER A 331 12.78 -13.06 3.72
C SER A 331 11.45 -13.29 4.45
N ILE A 332 10.57 -12.30 4.42
CA ILE A 332 9.25 -12.33 5.05
C ILE A 332 8.14 -12.60 4.03
N PRO A 333 7.12 -13.41 4.34
CA PRO A 333 5.95 -13.52 3.49
C PRO A 333 5.09 -12.27 3.68
N ASP A 334 4.85 -11.49 2.63
CA ASP A 334 3.97 -10.32 2.72
C ASP A 334 3.01 -10.24 1.54
N ILE A 335 3.51 -10.24 0.30
CA ILE A 335 2.67 -10.08 -0.90
C ILE A 335 1.88 -11.36 -1.13
N LEU A 336 0.57 -11.26 -1.36
CA LEU A 336 -0.33 -12.40 -1.54
C LEU A 336 -0.81 -12.47 -2.99
N ILE A 337 -0.07 -13.21 -3.82
CA ILE A 337 -0.35 -13.33 -5.27
C ILE A 337 -1.48 -14.34 -5.48
N PRO A 338 -2.63 -13.96 -6.09
CA PRO A 338 -3.69 -14.91 -6.39
C PRO A 338 -3.19 -16.10 -7.22
N PHE A 339 -3.70 -17.30 -6.94
CA PHE A 339 -3.32 -18.50 -7.68
C PHE A 339 -3.55 -18.37 -9.19
N GLU A 340 -4.59 -17.62 -9.60
CA GLU A 340 -4.94 -17.37 -11.00
C GLU A 340 -3.95 -16.46 -11.75
N ALA A 341 -2.94 -15.90 -11.07
CA ALA A 341 -1.92 -15.06 -11.69
C ALA A 341 -1.05 -15.84 -12.68
N LYS A 342 -0.70 -15.20 -13.80
CA LYS A 342 0.23 -15.75 -14.80
C LYS A 342 1.66 -15.85 -14.28
N TRP A 343 2.07 -14.89 -13.47
CA TRP A 343 3.36 -14.87 -12.80
C TRP A 343 3.15 -14.89 -11.29
N GLY A 344 3.94 -15.71 -10.60
CA GLY A 344 3.91 -15.81 -9.14
C GLY A 344 2.67 -16.49 -8.55
N GLY A 345 1.70 -16.91 -9.38
CA GLY A 345 0.54 -17.70 -8.99
C GLY A 345 0.86 -19.19 -8.83
N ALA A 346 -0.15 -20.04 -8.97
CA ALA A 346 -0.02 -21.50 -8.98
C ALA A 346 -0.06 -22.06 -10.42
N PRO A 347 0.61 -23.19 -10.70
CA PRO A 347 1.49 -23.92 -9.79
C PRO A 347 2.82 -23.20 -9.57
N PHE A 348 3.58 -23.59 -8.55
CA PHE A 348 4.86 -22.97 -8.18
C PHE A 348 5.92 -23.98 -7.74
N SER A 349 7.17 -23.52 -7.62
CA SER A 349 8.26 -24.34 -7.06
C SER A 349 8.62 -23.92 -5.63
N ILE A 350 9.07 -24.88 -4.83
CA ILE A 350 9.66 -24.68 -3.50
C ILE A 350 11.12 -25.14 -3.55
N PHE A 351 12.06 -24.24 -3.23
CA PHE A 351 13.49 -24.54 -3.28
C PHE A 351 13.93 -25.32 -2.01
N PRO A 352 14.97 -26.16 -2.11
CA PRO A 352 15.52 -26.84 -0.93
C PRO A 352 15.90 -25.86 0.17
N GLY A 353 15.60 -26.22 1.41
CA GLY A 353 15.90 -25.38 2.56
C GLY A 353 14.90 -24.25 2.81
N GLN A 354 13.77 -24.21 2.09
CA GLN A 354 12.80 -23.12 2.17
C GLN A 354 11.40 -23.55 2.57
N THR A 355 10.67 -22.58 3.13
CA THR A 355 9.23 -22.63 3.33
C THR A 355 8.49 -21.86 2.24
N GLN A 356 7.26 -22.26 1.95
CA GLN A 356 6.33 -21.55 1.10
C GLN A 356 4.97 -21.49 1.78
N SER A 357 4.52 -20.28 2.11
CA SER A 357 3.18 -20.02 2.65
C SER A 357 2.14 -19.87 1.53
N VAL A 358 0.97 -20.47 1.73
CA VAL A 358 -0.25 -20.30 0.94
C VAL A 358 -1.33 -19.74 1.85
N TRP A 359 -1.85 -18.56 1.52
CA TRP A 359 -2.96 -17.96 2.23
C TRP A 359 -4.29 -18.48 1.67
N VAL A 360 -5.21 -18.81 2.57
CA VAL A 360 -6.53 -19.35 2.25
C VAL A 360 -7.62 -18.45 2.83
N ASP A 361 -8.47 -17.89 1.98
CA ASP A 361 -9.70 -17.20 2.37
C ASP A 361 -10.91 -18.11 2.17
N VAL A 362 -11.78 -18.16 3.18
CA VAL A 362 -13.09 -18.84 3.18
C VAL A 362 -14.17 -17.80 3.51
N ILE A 363 -15.07 -17.53 2.56
CA ILE A 363 -16.18 -16.60 2.74
C ILE A 363 -17.45 -17.37 3.06
N ILE A 364 -17.92 -17.23 4.29
CA ILE A 364 -19.13 -17.88 4.78
C ILE A 364 -20.35 -17.14 4.22
N PRO A 365 -21.21 -17.77 3.40
CA PRO A 365 -22.38 -17.09 2.86
C PRO A 365 -23.43 -16.81 3.93
N ASN A 366 -24.29 -15.82 3.67
CA ASN A 366 -25.34 -15.38 4.58
C ASN A 366 -26.41 -16.44 4.89
N ASN A 367 -26.50 -17.51 4.11
CA ASN A 367 -27.48 -18.57 4.28
C ASN A 367 -26.86 -19.89 4.77
N ALA A 368 -25.58 -19.89 5.18
CA ALA A 368 -24.93 -21.08 5.72
C ALA A 368 -25.57 -21.52 7.05
N PRO A 369 -26.12 -22.74 7.15
CA PRO A 369 -26.56 -23.28 8.43
C PRO A 369 -25.44 -23.25 9.46
N ALA A 370 -25.75 -22.85 10.69
CA ALA A 370 -24.79 -22.92 11.78
C ALA A 370 -24.33 -24.37 12.04
N GLY A 371 -23.11 -24.52 12.58
CA GLY A 371 -22.53 -25.79 12.97
C GLY A 371 -21.23 -26.11 12.26
N LYS A 372 -20.82 -27.38 12.35
CA LYS A 372 -19.51 -27.84 11.89
C LYS A 372 -19.53 -28.25 10.42
N TYR A 373 -18.49 -27.82 9.72
CA TYR A 373 -18.18 -28.16 8.35
C TYR A 373 -16.81 -28.80 8.27
N GLU A 374 -16.65 -29.75 7.36
CA GLU A 374 -15.40 -30.47 7.15
C GLU A 374 -14.97 -30.40 5.68
N GLY A 375 -13.67 -30.35 5.46
CA GLY A 375 -13.05 -30.35 4.14
C GLY A 375 -11.56 -30.70 4.22
N MET A 376 -10.91 -30.74 3.06
CA MET A 376 -9.50 -31.10 2.95
C MET A 376 -8.77 -30.09 2.07
N VAL A 377 -7.64 -29.57 2.56
CA VAL A 377 -6.66 -28.92 1.71
C VAL A 377 -5.78 -30.01 1.10
N GLU A 378 -5.77 -30.10 -0.23
CA GLU A 378 -4.95 -31.05 -0.98
C GLU A 378 -3.72 -30.34 -1.54
N VAL A 379 -2.53 -30.76 -1.14
CA VAL A 379 -1.26 -30.34 -1.73
C VAL A 379 -0.88 -31.36 -2.78
N THR A 380 -0.63 -30.90 -4.00
CA THR A 380 -0.23 -31.73 -5.13
C THR A 380 1.13 -31.32 -5.67
N HIS A 381 1.84 -32.29 -6.24
CA HIS A 381 3.08 -32.12 -6.99
C HIS A 381 2.92 -32.90 -8.30
N ASP A 382 3.09 -32.23 -9.44
CA ASP A 382 2.83 -32.81 -10.77
C ASP A 382 1.42 -33.43 -10.89
N GLY A 383 0.43 -32.82 -10.24
CA GLY A 383 -0.96 -33.27 -10.22
C GLY A 383 -1.24 -34.47 -9.32
N ILE A 384 -0.22 -35.01 -8.63
CA ILE A 384 -0.36 -36.12 -7.68
C ILE A 384 -0.48 -35.55 -6.27
N ALA A 385 -1.51 -35.96 -5.52
CA ALA A 385 -1.66 -35.58 -4.13
C ALA A 385 -0.50 -36.14 -3.29
N VAL A 386 0.23 -35.24 -2.63
CA VAL A 386 1.38 -35.57 -1.77
C VAL A 386 1.07 -35.35 -0.30
N LYS A 387 0.08 -34.52 0.03
CA LYS A 387 -0.39 -34.30 1.39
C LYS A 387 -1.84 -33.82 1.39
N SER A 388 -2.63 -34.35 2.32
CA SER A 388 -3.97 -33.85 2.62
C SER A 388 -4.02 -33.32 4.04
N VAL A 389 -4.61 -32.14 4.23
CA VAL A 389 -4.72 -31.48 5.53
C VAL A 389 -6.20 -31.27 5.85
N PRO A 390 -6.74 -31.92 6.89
CA PRO A 390 -8.14 -31.76 7.26
C PRO A 390 -8.42 -30.36 7.83
N VAL A 391 -9.57 -29.81 7.47
CA VAL A 391 -10.07 -28.52 7.92
C VAL A 391 -11.44 -28.72 8.57
N GLU A 392 -11.63 -28.12 9.74
CA GLU A 392 -12.93 -27.96 10.39
C GLU A 392 -13.25 -26.48 10.53
N LEU A 393 -14.40 -26.08 10.00
CA LEU A 393 -14.97 -24.76 10.18
C LEU A 393 -16.22 -24.86 11.07
N GLU A 394 -16.24 -24.08 12.15
CA GLU A 394 -17.46 -23.83 12.93
C GLU A 394 -18.13 -22.54 12.43
N VAL A 395 -19.33 -22.67 11.85
CA VAL A 395 -20.18 -21.53 11.48
C VAL A 395 -21.03 -21.16 12.68
N TYR A 396 -20.84 -19.94 13.21
CA TYR A 396 -21.63 -19.43 14.32
C TYR A 396 -23.08 -19.13 13.91
N ASP A 397 -23.98 -19.13 14.88
CA ASP A 397 -25.39 -18.82 14.67
C ASP A 397 -25.71 -17.32 14.78
N PHE A 398 -24.94 -16.50 14.08
CA PHE A 398 -25.22 -15.08 13.87
C PHE A 398 -24.53 -14.57 12.59
N ASP A 399 -24.94 -13.38 12.16
CA ASP A 399 -24.44 -12.73 10.96
C ASP A 399 -23.58 -11.52 11.33
N LEU A 400 -22.53 -11.26 10.56
CA LEU A 400 -21.97 -9.91 10.50
C LEU A 400 -22.99 -8.97 9.83
N PRO A 401 -23.06 -7.69 10.24
CA PRO A 401 -24.06 -6.78 9.70
C PRO A 401 -23.85 -6.54 8.21
N GLU A 402 -24.93 -6.44 7.43
CA GLU A 402 -24.85 -6.18 5.99
C GLU A 402 -24.11 -4.87 5.70
N ASP A 403 -24.38 -3.83 6.50
CA ASP A 403 -23.69 -2.55 6.44
C ASP A 403 -22.44 -2.55 7.36
N PHE A 404 -21.39 -1.80 7.01
CA PHE A 404 -20.22 -1.65 7.88
C PHE A 404 -20.58 -0.81 9.12
N SER A 405 -20.16 -1.26 10.31
CA SER A 405 -20.39 -0.50 11.55
C SER A 405 -19.40 0.67 11.74
N ILE A 406 -18.33 0.71 10.95
CA ILE A 406 -17.34 1.79 10.91
C ILE A 406 -17.01 2.15 9.46
N THR A 407 -16.76 3.43 9.18
CA THR A 407 -16.23 3.85 7.88
C THR A 407 -14.71 3.68 7.87
N ALA A 408 -14.21 2.81 7.00
CA ALA A 408 -12.78 2.57 6.86
C ALA A 408 -12.35 2.76 5.41
N PHE A 409 -11.35 3.59 5.11
CA PHE A 409 -10.94 3.83 3.73
C PHE A 409 -9.41 3.88 3.55
N MET A 410 -8.96 3.56 2.34
CA MET A 410 -7.56 3.75 1.95
C MET A 410 -7.48 4.70 0.77
N VAL A 411 -6.48 5.57 0.80
CA VAL A 411 -6.14 6.39 -0.35
C VAL A 411 -5.39 5.51 -1.35
N VAL A 412 -5.81 5.56 -2.61
CA VAL A 412 -5.13 4.94 -3.73
C VAL A 412 -4.61 6.06 -4.64
N GLY A 413 -3.31 6.06 -4.91
CA GLY A 413 -2.68 7.02 -5.81
C GLY A 413 -2.93 6.68 -7.27
N ASP A 414 -2.45 7.57 -8.16
CA ASP A 414 -2.76 7.43 -9.58
C ASP A 414 -2.25 6.14 -10.21
N LEU A 415 -3.19 5.26 -10.58
CA LEU A 415 -2.94 3.95 -11.17
C LEU A 415 -2.42 4.04 -12.62
N SER A 416 -2.46 5.21 -13.27
CA SER A 416 -1.84 5.40 -14.58
C SER A 416 -0.33 5.20 -14.53
N ARG A 417 0.27 5.24 -13.32
CA ARG A 417 1.68 4.94 -13.09
C ARG A 417 2.05 3.48 -13.40
N TYR A 418 1.07 2.60 -13.64
CA TYR A 418 1.29 1.21 -14.09
C TYR A 418 1.20 1.08 -15.61
N GLY A 419 1.03 2.22 -16.31
CA GLY A 419 0.98 2.33 -17.77
C GLY A 419 -0.43 2.31 -18.39
N PHE A 420 -1.49 2.08 -17.61
CA PHE A 420 -2.86 2.07 -18.11
C PHE A 420 -3.39 3.45 -18.51
N LYS A 421 -4.27 3.47 -19.52
CA LYS A 421 -4.94 4.68 -20.04
C LYS A 421 -6.39 4.41 -20.42
N GLY A 422 -7.15 5.50 -20.61
CA GLY A 422 -8.52 5.47 -21.14
C GLY A 422 -9.44 4.48 -20.43
N GLU A 423 -10.10 3.63 -21.21
CA GLU A 423 -11.07 2.63 -20.72
C GLU A 423 -10.45 1.59 -19.79
N GLU A 424 -9.23 1.11 -20.09
CA GLU A 424 -8.57 0.09 -19.27
C GLU A 424 -8.22 0.63 -17.90
N TYR A 425 -7.76 1.87 -17.84
CA TYR A 425 -7.53 2.58 -16.59
C TYR A 425 -8.82 2.71 -15.77
N CYS A 426 -9.95 3.10 -16.40
CA CYS A 426 -11.23 3.21 -15.70
C CYS A 426 -11.67 1.86 -15.11
N ARG A 427 -11.53 0.77 -15.88
CA ARG A 427 -11.85 -0.59 -15.40
C ARG A 427 -10.93 -1.03 -14.26
N LEU A 428 -9.66 -0.67 -14.29
CA LEU A 428 -8.72 -0.96 -13.21
C LEU A 428 -9.17 -0.26 -11.91
N VAL A 429 -9.53 1.02 -11.97
CA VAL A 429 -10.05 1.78 -10.83
C VAL A 429 -11.34 1.14 -10.28
N GLU A 430 -12.27 0.73 -11.15
CA GLU A 430 -13.49 0.02 -10.76
C GLU A 430 -13.19 -1.31 -10.04
N THR A 431 -12.21 -2.07 -10.52
CA THR A 431 -11.79 -3.33 -9.88
C THR A 431 -11.14 -3.09 -8.52
N TYR A 432 -10.28 -2.08 -8.37
CA TYR A 432 -9.71 -1.70 -7.07
C TYR A 432 -10.80 -1.33 -6.07
N ARG A 433 -11.84 -0.59 -6.49
CA ARG A 433 -12.98 -0.22 -5.64
C ARG A 433 -13.75 -1.43 -5.15
N ARG A 434 -14.14 -2.33 -6.06
CA ARG A 434 -14.84 -3.57 -5.69
C ARG A 434 -13.99 -4.44 -4.78
N PHE A 435 -12.68 -4.55 -5.05
CA PHE A 435 -11.76 -5.32 -4.22
C PHE A 435 -11.65 -4.76 -2.80
N LEU A 436 -11.44 -3.45 -2.64
CA LEU A 436 -11.42 -2.81 -1.33
C LEU A 436 -12.76 -3.02 -0.61
N ARG A 437 -13.90 -2.80 -1.30
CA ARG A 437 -15.24 -2.98 -0.70
C ARG A 437 -15.49 -4.42 -0.26
N ARG A 438 -15.01 -5.41 -1.02
CA ARG A 438 -15.08 -6.84 -0.67
C ARG A 438 -14.31 -7.15 0.62
N ASN A 439 -13.32 -6.33 0.95
CA ASN A 439 -12.45 -6.46 2.13
C ASN A 439 -12.77 -5.42 3.21
N ASN A 440 -14.04 -5.03 3.33
CA ASN A 440 -14.59 -4.11 4.31
C ASN A 440 -14.02 -2.67 4.27
N CYS A 441 -13.43 -2.26 3.15
CA CYS A 441 -12.74 -0.97 3.03
C CYS A 441 -13.28 -0.16 1.85
N TYR A 442 -13.40 1.15 1.99
CA TYR A 442 -13.68 2.06 0.87
C TYR A 442 -12.39 2.51 0.20
N MET A 443 -12.48 2.89 -1.07
CA MET A 443 -11.35 3.47 -1.80
C MET A 443 -11.55 4.97 -1.93
N TYR A 444 -10.62 5.74 -1.38
CA TYR A 444 -10.51 7.15 -1.73
C TYR A 444 -9.48 7.33 -2.85
N TYR A 445 -9.82 8.16 -3.84
CA TYR A 445 -8.98 8.43 -5.00
C TYR A 445 -9.05 9.92 -5.34
N GLY A 446 -7.89 10.57 -5.49
CA GLY A 446 -7.79 11.98 -5.87
C GLY A 446 -8.31 12.23 -7.28
N THR A 447 -9.52 12.77 -7.43
CA THR A 447 -10.22 12.87 -8.73
C THR A 447 -9.70 13.95 -9.69
N GLU A 448 -8.58 14.63 -9.40
CA GLU A 448 -8.20 15.85 -10.14
C GLU A 448 -7.21 15.64 -11.30
N ASN A 449 -6.54 14.49 -11.40
CA ASN A 449 -5.43 14.33 -12.35
C ASN A 449 -5.84 13.95 -13.79
N SER A 450 -7.10 13.59 -14.06
CA SER A 450 -7.58 13.45 -15.44
C SER A 450 -9.00 14.01 -15.63
N LYS A 451 -9.08 15.20 -16.24
CA LYS A 451 -10.35 15.84 -16.62
C LYS A 451 -11.26 14.93 -17.46
N GLU A 452 -10.67 13.99 -18.20
CA GLU A 452 -11.37 13.09 -19.12
C GLU A 452 -12.08 11.92 -18.43
N ASN A 453 -11.53 11.37 -17.33
CA ASN A 453 -12.08 10.17 -16.67
C ASN A 453 -12.86 10.46 -15.37
N THR A 454 -12.82 11.71 -14.89
CA THR A 454 -13.38 12.11 -13.58
C THR A 454 -14.85 11.68 -13.40
N LYS A 455 -15.70 11.83 -14.43
CA LYS A 455 -17.13 11.47 -14.34
C LYS A 455 -17.36 9.98 -14.08
N ARG A 456 -16.65 9.11 -14.79
CA ARG A 456 -16.80 7.65 -14.63
C ARG A 456 -16.25 7.17 -13.30
N ILE A 457 -15.14 7.74 -12.85
CA ILE A 457 -14.59 7.46 -11.53
C ILE A 457 -15.59 7.87 -10.44
N LEU A 458 -16.27 9.00 -10.57
CA LEU A 458 -17.33 9.36 -9.63
C LEU A 458 -18.51 8.40 -9.69
N PHE A 459 -18.93 7.99 -10.89
CA PHE A 459 -20.03 7.04 -11.05
C PHE A 459 -19.70 5.68 -10.39
N SER A 460 -18.44 5.24 -10.39
CA SER A 460 -18.03 4.02 -9.69
C SER A 460 -18.04 4.11 -8.16
N SER A 461 -18.37 5.28 -7.57
CA SER A 461 -18.65 5.45 -6.14
C SER A 461 -20.12 5.22 -5.80
N SER A 462 -20.98 5.10 -6.83
CA SER A 462 -22.39 4.80 -6.65
C SER A 462 -22.61 3.33 -6.28
N GLY A 463 -23.64 3.07 -5.48
CA GLY A 463 -24.12 1.74 -5.14
C GLY A 463 -24.36 0.84 -6.35
N ALA A 464 -24.69 1.39 -7.52
CA ALA A 464 -24.91 0.61 -8.74
C ALA A 464 -23.72 -0.29 -9.14
N TYR A 465 -22.47 0.10 -8.79
CA TYR A 465 -21.26 -0.68 -9.05
C TYR A 465 -20.97 -1.80 -8.05
N PHE A 466 -21.69 -1.82 -6.93
CA PHE A 466 -21.54 -2.81 -5.87
C PHE A 466 -22.70 -3.79 -5.91
N THR A 467 -22.92 -4.38 -7.09
CA THR A 467 -24.00 -5.34 -7.36
C THR A 467 -23.50 -6.61 -8.06
N ASN A 468 -24.29 -7.68 -8.03
CA ASN A 468 -23.96 -8.94 -8.72
C ASN A 468 -23.77 -8.75 -10.22
N ALA A 469 -24.56 -7.85 -10.84
CA ALA A 469 -24.44 -7.51 -12.26
C ALA A 469 -23.09 -6.85 -12.58
N ALA A 470 -22.55 -6.08 -11.65
CA ALA A 470 -21.24 -5.46 -11.73
C ALA A 470 -20.11 -6.38 -11.24
N GLY A 471 -20.36 -7.67 -10.99
CA GLY A 471 -19.35 -8.63 -10.53
C GLY A 471 -18.97 -8.47 -9.04
N TYR A 472 -19.84 -7.88 -8.23
CA TYR A 472 -19.65 -7.70 -6.80
C TYR A 472 -20.69 -8.48 -5.97
N GLU A 473 -20.22 -9.23 -4.97
CA GLU A 473 -21.06 -9.80 -3.89
C GLU A 473 -20.30 -9.57 -2.58
N GLY A 474 -20.98 -9.15 -1.53
CA GLY A 474 -20.36 -8.78 -0.26
C GLY A 474 -21.24 -7.83 0.55
N ARG A 475 -20.71 -7.39 1.70
CA ARG A 475 -21.31 -6.39 2.60
C ARG A 475 -21.35 -5.01 1.94
N ASN A 476 -22.21 -4.09 2.41
CA ASN A 476 -22.49 -2.79 1.77
C ASN A 476 -22.89 -2.92 0.29
N TYR A 477 -23.70 -3.94 -0.01
CA TYR A 477 -24.25 -4.20 -1.33
C TYR A 477 -25.17 -3.05 -1.78
N ALA A 478 -25.01 -2.59 -3.02
CA ALA A 478 -25.79 -1.50 -3.60
C ALA A 478 -25.75 -0.16 -2.81
N LYS A 479 -24.70 0.08 -2.01
CA LYS A 479 -24.52 1.32 -1.23
C LYS A 479 -23.44 2.22 -1.83
N ASP A 480 -23.73 3.52 -1.88
CA ASP A 480 -22.76 4.57 -2.24
C ASP A 480 -21.58 4.61 -1.25
N ASP A 481 -20.48 5.24 -1.65
CA ASP A 481 -19.41 5.58 -0.71
C ASP A 481 -19.92 6.59 0.35
N PRO A 482 -19.52 6.47 1.63
CA PRO A 482 -20.07 7.29 2.71
C PRO A 482 -19.44 8.68 2.78
N LEU A 483 -18.25 8.87 2.20
CA LEU A 483 -17.47 10.10 2.31
C LEU A 483 -16.96 10.54 0.93
N ASN A 484 -17.00 11.84 0.68
CA ASN A 484 -16.34 12.50 -0.45
C ASN A 484 -15.58 13.73 0.04
N PHE A 485 -14.41 14.00 -0.53
CA PHE A 485 -13.51 15.03 0.00
C PHE A 485 -13.33 16.20 -0.95
N ILE A 486 -13.24 17.39 -0.35
CA ILE A 486 -12.69 18.59 -0.95
C ILE A 486 -11.20 18.61 -0.58
N THR A 487 -10.33 18.74 -1.60
CA THR A 487 -8.88 19.00 -1.45
C THR A 487 -8.08 18.01 -0.59
N PHE A 488 -8.26 16.71 -0.81
CA PHE A 488 -7.43 15.68 -0.17
C PHE A 488 -5.99 15.69 -0.71
N TYR A 489 -4.98 15.86 0.16
CA TYR A 489 -3.54 16.04 -0.15
C TYR A 489 -3.15 17.14 -1.15
N ASN A 490 -4.11 17.87 -1.71
CA ASN A 490 -3.86 19.04 -2.55
C ASN A 490 -3.65 20.32 -1.72
N GLY A 491 -3.14 20.22 -0.48
CA GLY A 491 -2.80 21.39 0.37
C GLY A 491 -1.76 22.35 -0.25
N LYS A 492 -1.04 21.92 -1.31
CA LYS A 492 -0.21 22.82 -2.12
C LYS A 492 -1.00 23.69 -3.11
N ARG A 493 -2.27 23.35 -3.37
CA ARG A 493 -3.25 24.09 -4.17
C ARG A 493 -4.56 24.18 -3.38
N ARG A 494 -4.65 25.23 -2.57
CA ARG A 494 -5.84 25.61 -1.82
C ARG A 494 -7.05 25.65 -2.77
N PRO A 495 -8.26 25.19 -2.35
CA PRO A 495 -9.39 24.89 -3.25
C PRO A 495 -9.77 26.04 -4.19
N PHE A 496 -9.44 27.29 -3.80
CA PHE A 496 -9.82 28.52 -4.48
C PHE A 496 -8.64 29.43 -4.90
N GLY A 497 -7.39 29.10 -4.55
CA GLY A 497 -6.19 29.65 -5.21
C GLY A 497 -5.43 30.85 -4.61
N GLY A 498 -5.13 30.90 -3.29
CA GLY A 498 -4.31 32.01 -2.75
C GLY A 498 -3.83 31.87 -1.29
N PRO A 499 -2.76 32.61 -0.88
CA PRO A 499 -2.07 32.48 0.42
C PRO A 499 -2.85 33.00 1.66
N GLU A 500 -3.99 33.65 1.48
CA GLU A 500 -4.92 34.16 2.50
C GLU A 500 -6.29 33.47 2.36
N PRO A 501 -7.32 33.72 3.20
CA PRO A 501 -8.70 33.50 2.78
C PRO A 501 -8.99 34.45 1.61
N ASP A 502 -8.54 34.06 0.44
CA ASP A 502 -8.44 34.83 -0.81
C ASP A 502 -9.81 35.06 -1.49
N GLY A 503 -10.88 34.97 -0.70
CA GLY A 503 -12.25 35.12 -1.12
C GLY A 503 -13.10 35.68 0.00
N ASP A 504 -14.33 36.05 -0.35
CA ASP A 504 -15.36 36.36 0.62
C ASP A 504 -16.23 35.11 0.87
N GLU A 505 -17.19 35.24 1.78
CA GLU A 505 -18.15 34.18 2.06
C GLU A 505 -18.88 33.71 0.78
N LYS A 506 -19.13 34.62 -0.17
CA LYS A 506 -19.83 34.31 -1.42
C LYS A 506 -19.00 33.38 -2.30
N SER A 507 -17.72 33.66 -2.53
CA SER A 507 -16.88 32.80 -3.36
C SER A 507 -16.69 31.41 -2.72
N TRP A 508 -16.60 31.33 -1.39
CA TRP A 508 -16.62 30.05 -0.67
C TRP A 508 -17.92 29.29 -0.85
N HIS A 509 -19.07 29.96 -0.74
CA HIS A 509 -20.38 29.33 -0.98
C HIS A 509 -20.49 28.80 -2.40
N GLU A 510 -20.05 29.55 -3.40
CA GLU A 510 -20.04 29.12 -4.81
C GLU A 510 -19.15 27.88 -5.00
N GLY A 511 -17.96 27.88 -4.39
CA GLY A 511 -17.02 26.77 -4.42
C GLY A 511 -17.56 25.49 -3.75
N LEU A 512 -18.06 25.62 -2.51
CA LEU A 512 -18.68 24.52 -1.77
C LEU A 512 -19.91 23.96 -2.50
N LYS A 513 -20.75 24.84 -3.07
CA LYS A 513 -21.91 24.43 -3.87
C LYS A 513 -21.50 23.62 -5.08
N LYS A 514 -20.46 24.03 -5.81
CA LYS A 514 -19.95 23.28 -6.95
C LYS A 514 -19.51 21.86 -6.58
N TRP A 515 -18.85 21.69 -5.44
CA TRP A 515 -18.48 20.37 -4.93
C TRP A 515 -19.69 19.55 -4.48
N LYS A 516 -20.63 20.17 -3.75
CA LYS A 516 -21.86 19.52 -3.30
C LYS A 516 -22.71 19.04 -4.47
N ASP A 517 -22.98 19.90 -5.45
CA ASP A 517 -23.76 19.54 -6.65
C ASP A 517 -23.09 18.41 -7.46
N LYS A 518 -21.75 18.41 -7.55
CA LYS A 518 -20.98 17.37 -8.24
C LYS A 518 -21.20 15.99 -7.61
N TYR A 519 -21.20 15.91 -6.28
CA TYR A 519 -21.35 14.63 -5.57
C TYR A 519 -22.81 14.23 -5.40
N ASP A 520 -23.72 15.17 -5.14
CA ASP A 520 -25.15 14.87 -4.98
C ASP A 520 -25.76 14.23 -6.23
N GLY A 521 -25.25 14.59 -7.42
CA GLY A 521 -25.69 13.98 -8.68
C GLY A 521 -25.25 12.53 -8.88
N ASN A 522 -24.22 12.04 -8.18
CA ASN A 522 -23.64 10.69 -8.39
C ASN A 522 -23.73 9.79 -7.14
N CYS A 523 -23.58 10.37 -5.95
CA CYS A 523 -23.54 9.72 -4.66
C CYS A 523 -24.31 10.59 -3.63
N PRO A 524 -25.65 10.71 -3.76
CA PRO A 524 -26.46 11.65 -2.98
C PRO A 524 -26.43 11.44 -1.47
N ASN A 525 -26.02 10.26 -1.01
CA ASN A 525 -25.95 9.90 0.40
C ASN A 525 -24.58 10.14 1.03
N SER A 526 -23.58 10.59 0.26
CA SER A 526 -22.23 10.78 0.76
C SER A 526 -22.07 12.08 1.56
N GLN A 527 -21.39 11.98 2.69
CA GLN A 527 -20.94 13.12 3.47
C GLN A 527 -19.80 13.85 2.74
N LEU A 528 -19.98 15.15 2.47
CA LEU A 528 -18.91 16.01 1.95
C LEU A 528 -18.00 16.47 3.08
N VAL A 529 -16.69 16.32 2.91
CA VAL A 529 -15.68 16.62 3.92
C VAL A 529 -14.63 17.55 3.32
N PHE A 530 -14.43 18.71 3.93
CA PHE A 530 -13.30 19.58 3.65
C PHE A 530 -12.07 19.10 4.43
N TYR A 531 -11.11 18.51 3.72
CA TYR A 531 -9.81 18.19 4.30
C TYR A 531 -8.99 19.48 4.39
N ALA A 532 -8.97 20.05 5.59
CA ALA A 532 -8.45 21.38 5.85
C ALA A 532 -6.93 21.43 5.68
N TRP A 533 -6.19 20.52 6.32
CA TRP A 533 -4.74 20.44 6.18
C TRP A 533 -4.17 19.11 6.65
N ASP A 534 -2.99 18.78 6.13
CA ASP A 534 -2.20 17.62 6.53
C ASP A 534 -1.13 17.99 7.55
N GLU A 535 -1.25 17.50 8.79
CA GLU A 535 -0.28 17.70 9.89
C GLU A 535 0.12 19.18 10.07
N PRO A 536 -0.82 20.07 10.39
CA PRO A 536 -0.60 21.52 10.35
C PRO A 536 0.48 22.01 11.30
N SER A 537 0.76 21.32 12.41
CA SER A 537 1.89 21.65 13.29
C SER A 537 3.25 21.49 12.60
N HIS A 538 3.36 20.66 11.56
CA HIS A 538 4.58 20.38 10.81
C HIS A 538 4.61 21.06 9.44
N ASN A 539 3.47 21.12 8.76
CA ASN A 539 3.40 21.45 7.34
C ASN A 539 2.58 22.72 7.02
N PHE A 540 1.98 23.39 8.00
CA PHE A 540 1.27 24.64 7.74
C PHE A 540 2.24 25.83 7.65
N PRO A 541 2.16 26.70 6.62
CA PRO A 541 2.97 27.91 6.55
C PRO A 541 2.74 28.83 7.75
N GLY A 542 3.79 29.12 8.53
CA GLY A 542 3.67 29.89 9.78
C GLY A 542 3.29 29.05 11.01
N GLY A 543 3.16 27.73 10.86
CA GLY A 543 2.91 26.78 11.93
C GLY A 543 1.49 26.82 12.48
N LEU A 544 1.31 26.16 13.63
CA LEU A 544 0.00 25.90 14.21
C LEU A 544 -0.79 27.16 14.57
N GLY A 545 -0.11 28.24 14.96
CA GLY A 545 -0.75 29.52 15.28
C GLY A 545 -1.46 30.14 14.07
N GLU A 546 -0.81 30.14 12.91
CA GLU A 546 -1.39 30.65 11.66
C GLU A 546 -2.47 29.73 11.13
N PHE A 547 -2.32 28.40 11.29
CA PHE A 547 -3.38 27.45 10.95
C PHE A 547 -4.67 27.74 11.72
N ARG A 548 -4.58 27.99 13.03
CA ARG A 548 -5.73 28.33 13.87
C ARG A 548 -6.40 29.64 13.44
N LYS A 549 -5.62 30.67 13.09
CA LYS A 549 -6.16 31.93 12.56
C LYS A 549 -6.89 31.71 11.24
N TRP A 550 -6.28 30.97 10.33
CA TRP A 550 -6.88 30.63 9.04
C TRP A 550 -8.19 29.86 9.20
N LEU A 551 -8.22 28.84 10.06
CA LEU A 551 -9.41 28.04 10.32
C LEU A 551 -10.55 28.87 10.95
N ASN A 552 -10.24 29.83 11.81
CA ASN A 552 -11.22 30.77 12.36
C ASN A 552 -11.77 31.75 11.32
N ALA A 553 -11.02 32.07 10.26
CA ALA A 553 -11.50 32.92 9.18
C ALA A 553 -12.50 32.17 8.28
N ILE A 554 -12.21 30.92 7.93
CA ILE A 554 -13.02 30.15 6.96
C ILE A 554 -14.18 29.38 7.61
N GLY A 555 -14.05 29.00 8.89
CA GLY A 555 -15.04 28.20 9.60
C GLY A 555 -16.44 28.80 9.64
N PRO A 556 -16.62 30.12 9.91
CA PRO A 556 -17.91 30.79 9.82
C PRO A 556 -18.58 30.64 8.46
N TRP A 557 -17.82 30.65 7.36
CA TRP A 557 -18.36 30.55 6.00
C TRP A 557 -18.84 29.14 5.67
N VAL A 558 -18.16 28.10 6.15
CA VAL A 558 -18.63 26.70 6.02
C VAL A 558 -19.90 26.50 6.86
N LYS A 559 -19.94 27.08 8.07
CA LYS A 559 -21.14 27.02 8.92
C LYS A 559 -22.34 27.72 8.28
N SER A 560 -22.16 28.95 7.79
CA SER A 560 -23.24 29.69 7.12
C SER A 560 -23.69 29.02 5.82
N PHE A 561 -22.77 28.38 5.09
CA PHE A 561 -23.10 27.54 3.93
C PHE A 561 -24.01 26.37 4.34
N ASN A 562 -23.65 25.63 5.39
CA ASN A 562 -24.45 24.52 5.91
C ASN A 562 -25.85 25.00 6.33
N GLU A 563 -25.95 26.13 7.03
CA GLU A 563 -27.24 26.71 7.45
C GLU A 563 -28.13 27.13 6.28
N LYS A 564 -27.53 27.82 5.29
CA LYS A 564 -28.21 28.38 4.10
C LYS A 564 -28.68 27.29 3.15
N TYR A 565 -27.83 26.31 2.84
CA TYR A 565 -28.11 25.28 1.84
C TYR A 565 -28.59 23.96 2.46
N LYS A 566 -28.78 23.90 3.78
CA LYS A 566 -29.05 22.65 4.53
C LYS A 566 -28.05 21.57 4.17
N ALA A 567 -26.81 21.98 3.96
CA ALA A 567 -25.68 21.08 3.77
C ALA A 567 -25.10 20.68 5.13
N ASP A 568 -24.31 19.62 5.16
CA ASP A 568 -23.62 19.15 6.38
C ASP A 568 -22.11 19.02 6.13
N VAL A 569 -21.48 19.94 5.41
CA VAL A 569 -20.03 19.85 5.10
C VAL A 569 -19.23 19.82 6.40
N LYS A 570 -18.41 18.78 6.58
CA LYS A 570 -17.52 18.62 7.75
C LYS A 570 -16.13 19.17 7.48
N ILE A 571 -15.47 19.74 8.46
CA ILE A 571 -14.06 20.12 8.41
C ILE A 571 -13.21 19.10 9.17
N TYR A 572 -12.22 18.52 8.50
CA TYR A 572 -11.29 17.52 9.04
C TYR A 572 -9.84 17.93 8.83
N ALA A 573 -8.96 17.66 9.80
CA ALA A 573 -7.51 17.77 9.64
C ALA A 573 -6.79 16.61 10.37
N THR A 574 -5.63 16.19 9.86
CA THR A 574 -4.72 15.25 10.56
C THR A 574 -3.97 15.99 11.66
N THR A 575 -4.62 16.16 12.81
CA THR A 575 -4.11 16.93 13.95
C THR A 575 -4.69 16.39 15.25
N TRP A 576 -4.20 16.90 16.39
CA TRP A 576 -4.65 16.50 17.71
C TRP A 576 -5.63 17.49 18.36
N PRO A 577 -6.47 17.04 19.32
CA PRO A 577 -7.47 17.92 19.95
C PRO A 577 -6.86 19.10 20.72
N ASP A 578 -5.71 18.91 21.35
CA ASP A 578 -4.93 19.95 22.04
C ASP A 578 -4.33 20.98 21.07
N GLU A 579 -3.96 20.55 19.87
CA GLU A 579 -3.44 21.42 18.80
C GLU A 579 -4.51 22.35 18.23
N ILE A 580 -5.79 22.08 18.45
CA ILE A 580 -6.94 22.87 17.94
C ILE A 580 -7.87 23.33 19.07
N LYS A 581 -7.41 23.29 20.32
CA LYS A 581 -8.21 23.67 21.48
C LYS A 581 -8.73 25.10 21.34
N GLY A 582 -10.04 25.28 21.55
CA GLY A 582 -10.73 26.56 21.42
C GLY A 582 -11.18 26.91 19.99
N ILE A 583 -10.93 26.05 19.00
CA ILE A 583 -11.45 26.23 17.65
C ILE A 583 -12.79 25.47 17.50
N PRO A 584 -13.92 26.18 17.25
CA PRO A 584 -15.25 25.57 17.23
C PRO A 584 -15.61 24.97 15.86
N TYR A 585 -14.83 25.25 14.81
CA TYR A 585 -15.20 24.93 13.43
C TYR A 585 -14.63 23.63 12.89
N ILE A 586 -13.81 22.92 13.67
CA ILE A 586 -13.29 21.60 13.28
C ILE A 586 -14.20 20.50 13.81
N ASP A 587 -14.73 19.70 12.88
CA ASP A 587 -15.69 18.65 13.16
C ASP A 587 -15.03 17.32 13.48
N ALA A 588 -13.82 17.09 12.97
CA ALA A 588 -13.11 15.82 13.11
C ALA A 588 -11.59 16.00 13.24
N CYS A 589 -10.96 15.17 14.08
CA CYS A 589 -9.50 15.03 14.19
C CYS A 589 -9.12 13.69 14.83
N GLY A 590 -7.83 13.45 15.09
CA GLY A 590 -7.37 12.24 15.80
C GLY A 590 -7.64 12.29 17.30
N ALA A 591 -7.61 11.13 17.96
CA ALA A 591 -7.61 11.00 19.42
C ALA A 591 -6.48 10.06 19.87
N ARG A 592 -5.67 10.47 20.86
CA ARG A 592 -4.54 9.64 21.32
C ARG A 592 -4.98 8.51 22.23
N ASN A 593 -6.04 8.74 23.00
CA ASN A 593 -6.51 7.86 24.06
C ASN A 593 -8.02 8.07 24.29
N SER A 594 -8.61 7.28 25.19
CA SER A 594 -10.04 7.33 25.50
C SER A 594 -10.48 8.68 26.10
N ALA A 595 -9.64 9.38 26.85
CA ALA A 595 -9.99 10.67 27.44
C ALA A 595 -10.14 11.75 26.35
N ASP A 596 -9.19 11.80 25.39
CA ASP A 596 -9.28 12.67 24.20
C ASP A 596 -10.59 12.38 23.44
N ALA A 597 -10.86 11.10 23.16
CA ALA A 597 -12.06 10.70 22.42
C ALA A 597 -13.35 11.07 23.16
N GLU A 598 -13.41 10.90 24.48
CA GLU A 598 -14.56 11.30 25.29
C GLU A 598 -14.80 12.81 25.30
N GLU A 599 -13.75 13.62 25.39
CA GLU A 599 -13.86 15.09 25.32
C GLU A 599 -14.38 15.53 23.94
N MET A 600 -13.84 14.94 22.87
CA MET A 600 -14.30 15.20 21.50
C MET A 600 -15.76 14.85 21.30
N ILE A 601 -16.20 13.67 21.74
CA ILE A 601 -17.58 13.21 21.62
C ILE A 601 -18.53 14.11 22.43
N LYS A 602 -18.15 14.51 23.65
CA LYS A 602 -18.93 15.48 24.47
C LYS A 602 -19.06 16.84 23.77
N ALA A 603 -18.05 17.24 23.00
CA ALA A 603 -18.08 18.45 22.19
C ALA A 603 -18.79 18.29 20.83
N GLY A 604 -19.38 17.12 20.54
CA GLY A 604 -20.07 16.83 19.28
C GLY A 604 -19.13 16.62 18.08
N LYS A 605 -17.84 16.36 18.33
CA LYS A 605 -16.82 16.11 17.29
C LYS A 605 -16.67 14.61 17.00
N GLN A 606 -16.20 14.31 15.80
CA GLN A 606 -15.90 12.95 15.34
C GLN A 606 -14.44 12.57 15.60
N VAL A 607 -14.23 11.31 15.97
CA VAL A 607 -12.89 10.72 16.14
C VAL A 607 -12.49 10.00 14.85
N TRP A 608 -11.41 10.47 14.23
CA TRP A 608 -10.90 9.93 12.96
C TRP A 608 -9.48 9.40 13.16
N LEU A 609 -9.32 8.09 13.03
CA LEU A 609 -8.02 7.44 13.15
C LEU A 609 -7.29 7.46 11.82
N TYR A 610 -6.02 7.83 11.87
CA TYR A 610 -5.11 7.91 10.72
C TYR A 610 -4.05 6.81 10.82
N ASN A 611 -3.77 6.10 9.74
CA ASN A 611 -2.78 5.03 9.64
C ASN A 611 -2.95 3.88 10.65
N GLY A 612 -1.88 3.13 10.86
CA GLY A 612 -1.73 2.14 11.93
C GLY A 612 -0.33 2.21 12.52
N PRO A 613 0.02 1.30 13.46
CA PRO A 613 1.35 1.20 14.00
C PRO A 613 2.40 1.16 12.89
N MET A 614 3.38 2.06 12.97
CA MET A 614 4.54 2.16 12.07
C MET A 614 5.53 0.99 12.28
N THR A 615 5.03 -0.23 12.12
CA THR A 615 5.76 -1.51 12.26
C THR A 615 5.48 -2.40 11.05
N TYR A 616 5.20 -1.77 9.90
CA TYR A 616 4.49 -2.35 8.77
C TYR A 616 4.89 -3.79 8.44
N LEU A 617 6.14 -4.00 8.02
CA LEU A 617 6.66 -5.32 7.63
C LEU A 617 7.16 -6.15 8.83
N ASN A 618 7.34 -5.52 9.99
CA ASN A 618 7.88 -6.15 11.19
C ASN A 618 6.86 -7.02 11.91
N PHE A 619 5.60 -6.59 11.99
CA PHE A 619 4.50 -7.36 12.56
C PHE A 619 3.19 -7.04 11.83
N VAL A 620 2.69 -7.99 11.02
CA VAL A 620 1.47 -7.79 10.22
C VAL A 620 0.21 -7.60 11.08
N SER A 621 0.23 -8.13 12.30
CA SER A 621 -0.78 -7.91 13.35
C SER A 621 -0.95 -6.45 13.76
N GLY A 622 0.04 -5.59 13.47
CA GLY A 622 -0.07 -4.15 13.67
C GLY A 622 -1.25 -3.52 12.92
N MET A 623 -1.64 -4.05 11.75
CA MET A 623 -2.85 -3.55 11.06
C MET A 623 -4.15 -4.04 11.70
N ARG A 624 -4.13 -5.19 12.37
CA ARG A 624 -5.32 -5.76 13.00
C ARG A 624 -5.73 -5.01 14.27
N ILE A 625 -4.76 -4.63 15.11
CA ILE A 625 -5.02 -3.93 16.38
C ILE A 625 -5.80 -2.63 16.20
N CYS A 626 -5.67 -1.96 15.05
CA CYS A 626 -6.38 -0.72 14.79
C CYS A 626 -7.90 -0.87 14.77
N GLY A 627 -8.45 -2.03 14.39
CA GLY A 627 -9.89 -2.27 14.50
C GLY A 627 -10.37 -2.27 15.95
N TRP A 628 -9.60 -2.88 16.85
CA TRP A 628 -9.85 -2.86 18.29
C TRP A 628 -9.71 -1.45 18.86
N LYS A 629 -8.67 -0.70 18.44
CA LYS A 629 -8.48 0.72 18.79
C LYS A 629 -9.66 1.57 18.34
N ALA A 630 -10.14 1.35 17.12
CA ALA A 630 -11.27 2.09 16.57
C ALA A 630 -12.53 1.88 17.43
N PHE A 631 -12.79 0.66 17.88
CA PHE A 631 -13.89 0.39 18.80
C PHE A 631 -13.66 1.04 20.18
N ALA A 632 -12.45 0.89 20.73
CA ALA A 632 -12.08 1.46 22.02
C ALA A 632 -12.23 2.99 22.04
N LEU A 633 -11.84 3.67 20.97
CA LEU A 633 -11.94 5.12 20.86
C LEU A 633 -13.28 5.62 20.31
N LYS A 634 -14.22 4.71 20.03
CA LYS A 634 -15.51 5.02 19.38
C LYS A 634 -15.31 5.82 18.09
N ALA A 635 -14.31 5.43 17.31
CA ALA A 635 -13.94 6.11 16.08
C ALA A 635 -15.07 6.05 15.04
N ASN A 636 -15.27 7.18 14.36
CA ASN A 636 -16.19 7.30 13.24
C ASN A 636 -15.54 6.82 11.95
N VAL A 637 -14.25 7.12 11.79
CA VAL A 637 -13.47 6.85 10.59
C VAL A 637 -12.12 6.26 10.97
N TRP A 638 -11.65 5.30 10.19
CA TRP A 638 -10.25 4.85 10.19
C TRP A 638 -9.71 4.84 8.76
N TRP A 639 -8.58 5.50 8.50
CA TRP A 639 -8.06 5.58 7.14
C TRP A 639 -6.54 5.56 7.03
N ILE A 640 -6.02 5.09 5.88
CA ILE A 640 -4.59 5.08 5.55
C ILE A 640 -4.25 6.16 4.54
N TRP A 641 -3.13 6.85 4.80
CA TRP A 641 -2.57 7.93 3.99
C TRP A 641 -2.35 7.59 2.52
N GLU A 642 -1.84 6.39 2.22
CA GLU A 642 -1.79 5.80 0.89
C GLU A 642 -1.63 4.26 0.94
N SER A 643 -2.08 3.55 -0.09
CA SER A 643 -2.00 2.08 -0.19
C SER A 643 -1.25 1.58 -1.43
N THR A 644 -0.81 2.49 -2.31
CA THR A 644 -0.09 2.22 -3.57
C THR A 644 1.14 3.13 -3.73
N ALA A 645 1.73 3.59 -2.62
CA ALA A 645 2.80 4.59 -2.61
C ALA A 645 4.12 3.99 -3.08
N TYR A 646 4.40 4.10 -4.37
CA TYR A 646 5.71 3.76 -4.92
C TYR A 646 6.05 4.59 -6.17
N PRO A 647 7.34 4.78 -6.49
CA PRO A 647 7.78 5.46 -7.71
C PRO A 647 7.45 4.64 -8.96
N ALA A 648 6.96 5.28 -10.03
CA ALA A 648 6.80 4.60 -11.31
C ALA A 648 8.14 3.99 -11.78
N GLY A 649 8.10 2.77 -12.31
CA GLY A 649 9.32 2.05 -12.73
C GLY A 649 10.12 1.45 -11.57
N PHE A 650 9.53 1.26 -10.40
CA PHE A 650 10.14 0.54 -9.28
C PHE A 650 9.56 -0.87 -9.20
N ASP A 651 10.41 -1.90 -9.06
CA ASP A 651 9.96 -3.28 -8.91
C ASP A 651 9.64 -3.60 -7.45
N MET A 652 8.39 -3.33 -7.06
CA MET A 652 7.91 -3.59 -5.70
C MET A 652 7.78 -5.08 -5.35
N TYR A 653 7.88 -6.00 -6.33
CA TYR A 653 7.85 -7.45 -6.06
C TYR A 653 9.23 -8.03 -5.71
N SER A 654 10.29 -7.23 -5.85
CA SER A 654 11.66 -7.60 -5.46
C SER A 654 12.23 -6.73 -4.33
N ASN A 655 11.84 -5.46 -4.25
CA ASN A 655 12.41 -4.52 -3.28
C ASN A 655 11.33 -3.92 -2.36
N PRO A 656 11.42 -4.11 -1.02
CA PRO A 656 10.46 -3.58 -0.07
C PRO A 656 10.63 -2.08 0.24
N CYS A 657 11.79 -1.49 -0.09
CA CYS A 657 12.10 -0.08 0.16
C CYS A 657 11.38 0.84 -0.85
N ASN A 658 10.09 1.04 -0.65
CA ASN A 658 9.22 1.77 -1.58
C ASN A 658 9.08 3.26 -1.27
N PHE A 659 9.38 3.69 -0.04
CA PHE A 659 9.09 5.06 0.41
C PHE A 659 10.37 5.80 0.85
N LEU A 660 10.43 7.07 0.44
CA LEU A 660 11.40 8.04 0.94
C LEU A 660 10.75 9.41 1.02
N ASN A 661 10.74 10.01 2.21
CA ASN A 661 10.15 11.33 2.41
C ASN A 661 11.15 12.49 2.17
N GLN A 662 10.68 13.73 2.35
CA GLN A 662 11.50 14.95 2.22
C GLN A 662 12.72 15.01 3.14
N TYR A 663 12.71 14.30 4.27
CA TYR A 663 13.77 14.31 5.28
C TYR A 663 14.77 13.18 5.10
N GLY A 664 14.49 12.26 4.17
CA GLY A 664 15.39 11.15 3.88
C GLY A 664 15.15 9.90 4.66
N GLU A 665 14.00 9.88 5.30
CA GLU A 665 13.55 8.74 6.04
C GLU A 665 13.01 7.73 5.05
N LEU A 666 13.63 6.57 5.07
CA LEU A 666 13.33 5.42 4.24
C LEU A 666 12.25 4.58 4.95
N GLY A 667 11.22 4.23 4.19
CA GLY A 667 10.14 3.36 4.63
C GLY A 667 10.09 2.09 3.81
N GLU A 668 9.95 0.96 4.50
CA GLU A 668 9.71 -0.34 3.88
C GLU A 668 8.24 -0.75 4.08
N GLY A 669 7.52 -0.93 2.97
CA GLY A 669 6.08 -1.18 2.96
C GLY A 669 5.20 0.00 3.39
N ASP A 670 5.77 1.16 3.73
CA ASP A 670 5.00 2.34 4.16
C ASP A 670 4.19 2.90 2.98
N GLY A 671 2.89 3.12 3.21
CA GLY A 671 1.96 3.53 2.17
C GLY A 671 1.73 2.50 1.05
N LEU A 672 2.21 1.25 1.20
CA LEU A 672 2.10 0.19 0.19
C LEU A 672 1.45 -1.05 0.80
N LEU A 673 0.14 -1.18 0.59
CA LEU A 673 -0.70 -2.30 1.06
C LEU A 673 -1.34 -3.07 -0.10
N LEU A 674 -1.34 -2.50 -1.30
CA LEU A 674 -1.84 -3.07 -2.53
C LEU A 674 -0.77 -2.93 -3.63
N TYR A 675 -0.47 -4.05 -4.29
CA TYR A 675 0.50 -4.15 -5.38
C TYR A 675 -0.26 -4.20 -6.71
N PRO A 676 0.32 -3.77 -7.84
CA PRO A 676 -0.34 -3.90 -9.14
C PRO A 676 -0.42 -5.37 -9.54
N GLY A 677 -1.60 -5.82 -9.96
CA GLY A 677 -1.75 -7.13 -10.59
C GLY A 677 -1.16 -7.19 -11.99
N THR A 678 -1.07 -6.05 -12.69
CA THR A 678 -0.33 -5.92 -13.94
C THR A 678 0.38 -4.59 -13.91
N ASP A 679 1.69 -4.62 -14.15
CA ASP A 679 2.49 -3.45 -14.46
C ASP A 679 2.96 -3.57 -15.92
N THR A 680 2.64 -2.57 -16.75
CA THR A 680 3.06 -2.53 -18.16
C THR A 680 4.34 -1.72 -18.35
N ILE A 681 4.89 -1.14 -17.27
CA ILE A 681 6.18 -0.46 -17.23
C ILE A 681 7.24 -1.46 -16.78
N VAL A 682 7.04 -2.10 -15.63
CA VAL A 682 7.92 -3.15 -15.09
C VAL A 682 7.30 -4.52 -15.34
N THR A 683 7.46 -5.03 -16.55
CA THR A 683 6.76 -6.25 -17.00
C THR A 683 7.35 -7.55 -16.43
N LYS A 684 8.59 -7.53 -15.90
CA LYS A 684 9.34 -8.73 -15.48
C LYS A 684 8.66 -9.54 -14.37
N ARG A 685 8.08 -8.86 -13.37
CA ARG A 685 7.36 -9.46 -12.24
C ARG A 685 5.91 -8.99 -12.22
N SER A 686 5.21 -9.19 -13.33
CA SER A 686 3.85 -8.73 -13.54
C SER A 686 2.87 -9.90 -13.48
N PRO A 687 2.03 -10.03 -12.42
CA PRO A 687 1.11 -11.16 -12.26
C PRO A 687 0.09 -11.35 -13.40
N GLY A 688 -0.10 -10.36 -14.26
CA GLY A 688 -1.03 -10.42 -15.40
C GLY A 688 -2.51 -10.33 -15.01
N LEU A 689 -2.80 -9.74 -13.85
CA LEU A 689 -4.12 -9.57 -13.27
C LEU A 689 -4.68 -8.15 -13.49
N LYS A 690 -6.00 -8.01 -13.63
CA LYS A 690 -6.70 -6.74 -13.91
C LYS A 690 -7.20 -5.99 -12.65
N GLY A 691 -6.46 -6.10 -11.56
CA GLY A 691 -6.82 -5.56 -10.25
C GLY A 691 -5.63 -5.58 -9.29
N PRO A 692 -5.85 -5.27 -8.00
CA PRO A 692 -4.78 -5.22 -7.00
C PRO A 692 -4.38 -6.61 -6.50
N VAL A 693 -3.11 -6.77 -6.18
CA VAL A 693 -2.58 -7.89 -5.40
C VAL A 693 -2.46 -7.45 -3.93
N PRO A 694 -3.16 -8.10 -2.99
CA PRO A 694 -3.09 -7.73 -1.57
C PRO A 694 -1.77 -8.16 -0.91
N CYS A 695 -1.58 -7.75 0.34
CA CYS A 695 -0.56 -8.29 1.22
C CYS A 695 -1.14 -8.74 2.56
N GLN A 696 -0.36 -9.44 3.37
CA GLN A 696 -0.75 -9.91 4.70
C GLN A 696 -1.17 -8.75 5.61
N ARG A 697 -0.53 -7.59 5.49
CA ARG A 697 -0.89 -6.37 6.25
C ARG A 697 -2.29 -5.87 5.89
N PHE A 698 -2.63 -5.83 4.60
CA PHE A 698 -3.98 -5.47 4.14
C PHE A 698 -5.04 -6.46 4.64
N PHE A 699 -4.73 -7.76 4.65
CA PHE A 699 -5.67 -8.74 5.20
C PHE A 699 -5.76 -8.68 6.73
N ASN A 700 -4.71 -8.30 7.44
CA ASN A 700 -4.80 -8.00 8.87
C ASN A 700 -5.63 -6.73 9.15
N TRP A 701 -5.59 -5.72 8.27
CA TRP A 701 -6.53 -4.59 8.31
C TRP A 701 -7.99 -5.09 8.21
N ARG A 702 -8.28 -5.95 7.24
CA ARG A 702 -9.62 -6.57 7.10
C ARG A 702 -10.01 -7.35 8.37
N GLN A 703 -9.08 -8.11 8.97
CA GLN A 703 -9.35 -8.83 10.22
C GLN A 703 -9.68 -7.88 11.36
N GLY A 704 -8.99 -6.74 11.48
CA GLY A 704 -9.31 -5.72 12.47
C GLY A 704 -10.74 -5.15 12.29
N LEU A 705 -11.16 -4.94 11.04
CA LEU A 705 -12.53 -4.50 10.75
C LEU A 705 -13.57 -5.58 11.07
N ILE A 706 -13.27 -6.86 10.84
CA ILE A 706 -14.13 -7.97 11.25
C ILE A 706 -14.22 -8.04 12.78
N ASP A 707 -13.09 -7.91 13.49
CA ASP A 707 -13.04 -7.88 14.95
C ASP A 707 -13.90 -6.73 15.52
N TYR A 708 -13.88 -5.56 14.87
CA TYR A 708 -14.75 -4.42 15.22
C TYR A 708 -16.23 -4.82 15.17
N GLU A 709 -16.67 -5.60 14.17
CA GLU A 709 -18.07 -6.03 14.08
C GLU A 709 -18.46 -6.96 15.24
N TYR A 710 -17.56 -7.87 15.64
CA TYR A 710 -17.79 -8.72 16.81
C TYR A 710 -17.93 -7.87 18.08
N LEU A 711 -17.06 -6.89 18.26
CA LEU A 711 -17.14 -5.95 19.38
C LEU A 711 -18.44 -5.15 19.36
N ALA A 712 -18.85 -4.64 18.20
CA ALA A 712 -20.08 -3.88 18.03
C ALA A 712 -21.33 -4.72 18.32
N LEU A 713 -21.39 -5.96 17.82
CA LEU A 713 -22.48 -6.90 18.09
C LEU A 713 -22.51 -7.32 19.57
N ALA A 714 -21.37 -7.70 20.15
CA ALA A 714 -21.28 -8.06 21.56
C ALA A 714 -21.65 -6.88 22.48
N SER A 715 -21.27 -5.66 22.12
CA SER A 715 -21.60 -4.44 22.86
C SER A 715 -23.11 -4.17 22.92
N LYS A 716 -23.87 -4.55 21.89
CA LYS A 716 -25.35 -4.46 21.93
C LYS A 716 -25.97 -5.40 22.97
N LYS A 717 -25.28 -6.50 23.31
CA LYS A 717 -25.74 -7.49 24.31
C LYS A 717 -25.19 -7.21 25.71
N ASN A 718 -23.90 -6.90 25.81
CA ASN A 718 -23.22 -6.59 27.05
C ASN A 718 -22.12 -5.54 26.81
N PRO A 719 -22.45 -4.23 26.90
CA PRO A 719 -21.51 -3.15 26.63
C PRO A 719 -20.27 -3.17 27.53
N GLU A 720 -20.45 -3.46 28.82
CA GLU A 720 -19.38 -3.46 29.82
C GLU A 720 -18.35 -4.55 29.53
N LEU A 721 -18.81 -5.76 29.22
CA LEU A 721 -17.90 -6.88 28.95
C LEU A 721 -17.21 -6.73 27.60
N ALA A 722 -17.91 -6.28 26.55
CA ALA A 722 -17.29 -6.00 25.25
C ALA A 722 -16.21 -4.91 25.38
N ARG A 723 -16.49 -3.85 26.16
CA ARG A 723 -15.53 -2.80 26.49
C ARG A 723 -14.30 -3.36 27.20
N LYS A 724 -14.51 -4.16 28.25
CA LYS A 724 -13.41 -4.79 29.01
C LYS A 724 -12.51 -5.65 28.12
N ILE A 725 -13.10 -6.47 27.24
CA ILE A 725 -12.33 -7.31 26.30
C ILE A 725 -11.51 -6.44 25.33
N ALA A 726 -12.08 -5.36 24.81
CA ALA A 726 -11.34 -4.44 23.95
C ALA A 726 -10.18 -3.78 24.71
N ASP A 727 -10.44 -3.29 25.92
CA ASP A 727 -9.45 -2.62 26.76
C ASP A 727 -8.29 -3.55 27.14
N GLU A 728 -8.54 -4.84 27.41
CA GLU A 728 -7.48 -5.85 27.63
C GLU A 728 -6.51 -5.95 26.44
N ILE A 729 -7.00 -5.80 25.21
CA ILE A 729 -6.19 -5.87 23.99
C ILE A 729 -5.45 -4.56 23.69
N VAL A 730 -6.11 -3.41 23.89
CA VAL A 730 -5.52 -2.11 23.56
C VAL A 730 -4.70 -1.51 24.72
N SER A 731 -4.83 -2.04 25.94
CA SER A 731 -4.08 -1.57 27.11
C SER A 731 -2.57 -1.75 26.89
N GLY A 732 -1.81 -0.65 27.06
CA GLY A 732 -0.36 -0.64 26.84
C GLY A 732 0.07 -0.48 25.37
N ALA A 733 -0.85 -0.52 24.41
CA ALA A 733 -0.54 -0.36 23.00
C ALA A 733 -0.27 1.12 22.66
N SER A 734 1.01 1.47 22.44
CA SER A 734 1.35 2.75 21.79
C SER A 734 1.14 2.60 20.30
N LEU A 735 -0.08 2.84 19.87
CA LEU A 735 -0.55 2.61 18.51
C LEU A 735 -0.25 3.80 17.60
N GLY A 736 0.99 4.30 17.68
CA GLY A 736 1.44 5.48 16.95
C GLY A 736 0.90 5.45 15.54
N CYS A 737 -0.03 6.35 15.27
CA CYS A 737 -0.84 6.48 14.09
C CYS A 737 -0.12 7.33 13.02
N GLY A 738 1.20 7.47 13.17
CA GLY A 738 2.07 8.25 12.28
C GLY A 738 1.96 9.75 12.46
N LEU A 739 1.08 10.24 13.34
CA LEU A 739 0.96 11.67 13.59
C LEU A 739 2.13 12.17 14.45
N PRO A 740 2.52 13.44 14.30
CA PRO A 740 3.67 13.96 15.00
C PRO A 740 3.51 13.97 16.52
N SER A 741 4.65 13.91 17.22
CA SER A 741 4.75 13.91 18.69
C SER A 741 4.17 12.67 19.40
N GLU A 742 3.92 11.56 18.70
CA GLU A 742 3.53 10.29 19.32
C GLU A 742 4.71 9.47 19.83
N SER A 743 4.50 8.74 20.93
CA SER A 743 5.43 7.71 21.39
C SER A 743 5.39 6.49 20.46
N LYS A 744 6.56 6.05 19.99
CA LYS A 744 6.70 4.80 19.22
C LYS A 744 7.05 3.65 20.18
N SER A 745 6.09 2.78 20.50
CA SER A 745 6.38 1.55 21.26
C SER A 745 5.55 0.38 20.75
N LEU A 746 6.02 -0.85 21.01
CA LEU A 746 5.29 -2.06 20.69
C LEU A 746 4.57 -2.54 21.94
N GLY A 747 3.27 -2.30 22.00
CA GLY A 747 2.44 -2.67 23.14
C GLY A 747 1.16 -3.43 22.76
N TYR A 748 1.11 -4.01 21.56
CA TYR A 748 -0.04 -4.77 21.08
C TYR A 748 0.33 -6.24 20.80
N PRO A 749 -0.66 -7.16 20.78
CA PRO A 749 -0.41 -8.57 20.49
C PRO A 749 0.22 -8.77 19.10
N ARG A 750 1.35 -9.48 19.07
CA ARG A 750 2.15 -9.73 17.86
C ARG A 750 1.68 -10.98 17.10
N ASP A 751 1.15 -11.95 17.82
CA ASP A 751 0.59 -13.20 17.30
C ASP A 751 -0.93 -13.24 17.48
N ASN A 752 -1.55 -14.31 17.00
CA ASN A 752 -3.00 -14.43 16.96
C ASN A 752 -3.66 -14.92 18.26
N THR A 753 -2.89 -15.37 19.24
CA THR A 753 -3.40 -16.05 20.44
C THR A 753 -4.40 -15.21 21.21
N ILE A 754 -4.05 -13.94 21.45
CA ILE A 754 -4.87 -13.02 22.23
C ILE A 754 -6.12 -12.63 21.44
N TYR A 755 -5.99 -12.36 20.13
CA TYR A 755 -7.12 -12.00 19.28
C TYR A 755 -8.15 -13.13 19.18
N ASP A 756 -7.72 -14.36 18.91
CA ASP A 756 -8.65 -15.50 18.79
C ASP A 756 -9.36 -15.79 20.12
N SER A 757 -8.64 -15.70 21.25
CA SER A 757 -9.24 -15.87 22.57
C SER A 757 -10.33 -14.81 22.83
N ALA A 758 -10.05 -13.55 22.50
CA ALA A 758 -11.02 -12.46 22.63
C ALA A 758 -12.21 -12.64 21.68
N ARG A 759 -11.96 -12.97 20.41
CA ARG A 759 -13.03 -13.24 19.42
C ARG A 759 -13.97 -14.34 19.87
N LYS A 760 -13.44 -15.44 20.43
CA LYS A 760 -14.26 -16.53 20.98
C LYS A 760 -15.17 -16.03 22.10
N LYS A 761 -14.64 -15.26 23.06
CA LYS A 761 -15.45 -14.65 24.13
C LYS A 761 -16.54 -13.73 23.57
N LEU A 762 -16.23 -12.94 22.53
CA LEU A 762 -17.21 -12.07 21.88
C LEU A 762 -18.31 -12.88 21.18
N ALA A 763 -17.97 -13.95 20.47
CA ALA A 763 -18.94 -14.86 19.87
C ALA A 763 -19.89 -15.46 20.92
N GLU A 764 -19.35 -15.91 22.06
CA GLU A 764 -20.15 -16.43 23.18
C GLU A 764 -21.10 -15.38 23.79
N ILE A 765 -20.74 -14.10 23.76
CA ILE A 765 -21.63 -12.99 24.19
C ILE A 765 -22.75 -12.76 23.17
N ILE A 766 -22.44 -12.81 21.88
CA ILE A 766 -23.41 -12.56 20.80
C ILE A 766 -24.48 -13.65 20.73
N GLN A 767 -24.08 -14.91 20.95
CA GLN A 767 -24.96 -16.08 20.91
C GLN A 767 -25.83 -16.28 22.16
N LYS A 768 -25.53 -15.56 23.26
CA LYS A 768 -26.41 -15.45 24.42
C LYS A 768 -27.50 -14.42 24.17
#